data_AF-A0AAD4ID09-F1
#
_entry.id   AF-A0AAD4ID09-F1
#
_cell.length_a   1.000
_cell.length_b   1.000
_cell.length_c   1.000
_cell.angle_alpha   90.00
_cell.angle_beta   90.00
_cell.angle_gamma   90.00
#
_symmetry.space_group_name_H-M   'P 1'
#
loop_
_entity.id
_entity.type
_entity.pdbx_description
1 polymer ?
#
loop_
_entity_poly.entity_id
_entity_poly.type
_entity_poly.pdbx_seq_one_letter_code
_entity_poly.pdbx_strand_id
1 'polypeptide(L)'
;MGENDGATSDFYRRHHSSTPDQATTSRTAGPCQRRKISEDDMASTASNTHSTSLVTSIPISPVSYRRRTFKADASIVLLGMPGTGKSTLAVIASMACWRRVIDVDDVFQETTGFSTAKYRKQFGAANYNLRQEELLKALLLEHDHGAIVICNGVSLERNGQALLRDFGRTHPVVHVLRDLASLHSYLGGLDMQRLNDMLAFTAPMLRRCSNYEFYNISEIKASNVNASNDQPVAPAFLTLKRAQRTFLKYLSLITTPELPHGSVGASIPPLEPGYPLSDVATELRRHTCAVQVSLDDILAEDADVQSLEVGADAFEIILDLSQQRSATNLMDDVSACVSKVRRSTVVPVIYHVLPTSTSDGSRAVYLEHVHHGLRLVPEYASIDLSLDPAALADVINTRGTTKIIGHLHADKPWDDHFWVTQYEKAVHLGCSVVRLTRPARSIDDDVSVRSFSSRMEAHGTQVPVICYNTGRAGRRSICFNKYLTPVVAASKREKSNQIASTAQYPYDSWLTAKEVTQALYSSFTFDPMQMYIIGVRLGYSVSPAMHNVAYRACGMPHTFSRIESPSVNKLQELVRKPNFGGSVVIQPFKMEVMALVDSLSQHARAIGAVNTVVPVRRRNEDGGIPSDLELFHERNQSGPVQALYGDNTEWIGIRSCVRRGLSPANAVRPSTCGLIIGAGGMARAAVYALLQLGVMNIVIFNRTYERAQSLVAHFSRLTSSSAASAAGSATISQKRPNLTILKSRDEAWPEHLRDPTIIVSCIPTDPIDGGPAAQFTLPSQWIRSRTGGVVMETAYKTLNTPLSQQVLDCPKKLWTYMDGLDFIPEQAFAQFELFTGKRAPQRVMREEVLRAWRDEQGNTDMAMVRRRLKAIDDQEP
;
A
#
# COMPACT_ATOMS: atom_id res chain seq x y z
N MET A 1 -25.62 66.98 19.90
CA MET A 1 -26.65 67.90 19.36
C MET A 1 -27.61 67.00 18.58
N GLY A 2 -28.84 66.79 19.07
CA GLY A 2 -29.68 65.64 18.66
C GLY A 2 -29.17 64.34 19.32
N GLU A 3 -29.93 63.48 19.99
CA GLU A 3 -31.40 63.35 20.21
C GLU A 3 -32.23 63.02 18.94
N ASN A 4 -33.19 62.08 18.94
CA ASN A 4 -33.72 61.25 20.05
C ASN A 4 -34.29 59.87 19.58
N ASP A 5 -34.73 59.03 20.54
CA ASP A 5 -35.15 57.61 20.37
C ASP A 5 -36.62 57.33 19.94
N GLY A 6 -36.87 56.09 19.50
CA GLY A 6 -38.17 55.37 19.65
C GLY A 6 -39.17 55.43 18.47
N ALA A 7 -40.21 54.57 18.40
CA ALA A 7 -40.55 53.35 19.14
C ALA A 7 -41.60 52.49 18.36
N THR A 8 -42.02 51.33 18.90
CA THR A 8 -42.90 50.32 18.25
C THR A 8 -44.40 50.45 18.56
N SER A 9 -45.27 49.97 17.65
CA SER A 9 -46.66 49.53 17.98
C SER A 9 -47.30 48.66 16.86
N ASP A 10 -48.05 47.63 17.24
CA ASP A 10 -48.75 46.65 16.36
C ASP A 10 -50.27 46.96 16.14
N PHE A 11 -50.91 46.10 15.33
CA PHE A 11 -52.28 45.53 15.50
C PHE A 11 -53.53 45.98 14.67
N TYR A 12 -54.33 44.94 14.31
CA TYR A 12 -55.81 44.84 14.09
C TYR A 12 -56.57 45.39 12.83
N ARG A 13 -56.70 44.51 11.80
CA ARG A 13 -57.95 43.79 11.38
C ARG A 13 -59.19 44.51 10.73
N ARG A 14 -59.40 44.20 9.41
CA ARG A 14 -60.66 43.86 8.64
C ARG A 14 -61.66 44.91 8.05
N HIS A 15 -62.02 44.60 6.78
CA HIS A 15 -63.32 44.64 6.05
C HIS A 15 -64.11 45.94 5.79
N HIS A 16 -64.52 46.13 4.52
CA HIS A 16 -65.91 46.17 4.00
C HIS A 16 -65.88 46.30 2.44
N SER A 17 -67.00 46.39 1.70
CA SER A 17 -67.83 45.26 1.21
C SER A 17 -68.86 45.72 0.15
N SER A 18 -69.19 44.91 -0.88
CA SER A 18 -70.40 45.11 -1.71
C SER A 18 -70.85 43.85 -2.48
N THR A 19 -72.16 43.76 -2.75
CA THR A 19 -72.97 42.63 -3.29
C THR A 19 -73.70 43.12 -4.60
N PRO A 20 -74.73 42.46 -5.23
CA PRO A 20 -75.51 41.26 -4.87
C PRO A 20 -75.97 40.27 -6.00
N ASP A 21 -76.63 39.17 -5.58
CA ASP A 21 -77.79 38.44 -6.19
C ASP A 21 -77.71 37.79 -7.62
N GLN A 22 -78.44 36.71 -7.99
CA GLN A 22 -79.44 35.83 -7.31
C GLN A 22 -79.63 34.46 -8.06
N ALA A 23 -80.18 33.42 -7.36
CA ALA A 23 -80.97 32.25 -7.87
C ALA A 23 -80.32 31.24 -8.87
N THR A 24 -80.65 29.93 -9.07
CA THR A 24 -81.49 28.78 -8.51
C THR A 24 -81.16 27.51 -9.40
N THR A 25 -81.48 26.20 -9.28
CA THR A 25 -82.13 25.15 -8.40
C THR A 25 -81.98 23.76 -9.11
N SER A 26 -82.24 22.54 -8.59
CA SER A 26 -82.13 21.87 -7.27
C SER A 26 -82.63 20.38 -7.35
N ARG A 27 -82.19 19.48 -6.42
CA ARG A 27 -82.75 18.11 -6.10
C ARG A 27 -82.45 16.96 -7.12
N THR A 28 -82.58 15.65 -6.83
CA THR A 28 -83.30 14.87 -5.77
C THR A 28 -82.61 13.51 -5.39
N ALA A 29 -83.18 12.76 -4.42
CA ALA A 29 -82.62 11.59 -3.68
C ALA A 29 -82.86 10.15 -4.24
N GLY A 30 -82.29 9.11 -3.60
CA GLY A 30 -82.64 7.67 -3.77
C GLY A 30 -81.73 6.65 -3.01
N PRO A 31 -82.23 5.61 -2.27
CA PRO A 31 -81.35 4.75 -1.43
C PRO A 31 -81.56 3.19 -1.42
N CYS A 32 -80.52 2.48 -0.92
CA CYS A 32 -80.54 1.26 -0.04
C CYS A 32 -80.53 -0.21 -0.59
N GLN A 33 -79.83 -1.08 0.19
CA GLN A 33 -79.97 -2.56 0.41
C GLN A 33 -79.07 -3.66 -0.24
N ARG A 34 -78.38 -4.40 0.65
CA ARG A 34 -78.21 -5.89 0.79
C ARG A 34 -77.36 -6.79 -0.17
N ARG A 35 -76.18 -7.19 0.37
CA ARG A 35 -75.68 -8.58 0.68
C ARG A 35 -75.47 -9.69 -0.40
N LYS A 36 -74.26 -10.29 -0.29
CA LYS A 36 -73.84 -11.72 -0.41
C LYS A 36 -73.30 -12.32 -1.75
N ILE A 37 -71.96 -12.54 -1.76
CA ILE A 37 -71.21 -13.83 -1.83
C ILE A 37 -71.23 -14.72 -3.09
N SER A 38 -70.07 -15.39 -3.30
CA SER A 38 -69.68 -16.58 -4.10
C SER A 38 -69.30 -16.42 -5.59
N GLU A 39 -68.32 -17.23 -5.97
CA GLU A 39 -67.68 -17.37 -7.29
C GLU A 39 -68.53 -18.12 -8.33
N ASP A 40 -68.31 -17.88 -9.64
CA ASP A 40 -67.61 -18.83 -10.52
C ASP A 40 -67.32 -18.23 -11.92
N ASP A 41 -66.39 -18.84 -12.66
CA ASP A 41 -65.93 -18.39 -13.99
C ASP A 41 -66.87 -18.75 -15.16
N MET A 42 -66.92 -17.90 -16.20
CA MET A 42 -66.63 -18.28 -17.62
C MET A 42 -66.91 -17.17 -18.67
N ALA A 43 -66.09 -17.18 -19.73
CA ALA A 43 -66.39 -16.75 -21.11
C ALA A 43 -66.82 -15.28 -21.44
N SER A 44 -65.81 -14.43 -21.63
CA SER A 44 -65.62 -13.54 -22.81
C SER A 44 -66.83 -12.87 -23.52
N THR A 45 -66.88 -11.52 -23.55
CA THR A 45 -66.60 -10.71 -24.77
C THR A 45 -66.77 -9.19 -24.53
N ALA A 46 -65.67 -8.43 -24.54
CA ALA A 46 -65.62 -6.98 -24.81
C ALA A 46 -64.15 -6.57 -25.09
N SER A 47 -63.91 -5.51 -25.86
CA SER A 47 -62.57 -5.05 -26.22
C SER A 47 -62.37 -3.55 -25.96
N ASN A 48 -61.12 -3.15 -25.68
CA ASN A 48 -60.61 -1.78 -25.61
C ASN A 48 -61.24 -0.90 -24.49
N THR A 49 -60.51 -0.22 -23.61
CA THR A 49 -59.15 0.34 -23.68
C THR A 49 -58.50 0.44 -22.29
N HIS A 50 -57.19 0.24 -22.18
CA HIS A 50 -56.27 1.06 -21.34
C HIS A 50 -54.80 0.70 -21.64
N SER A 51 -53.90 1.68 -21.50
CA SER A 51 -52.48 1.56 -21.84
C SER A 51 -51.66 0.87 -20.74
N THR A 52 -51.06 -0.27 -21.04
CA THR A 52 -50.20 -1.03 -20.11
C THR A 52 -48.74 -0.59 -20.16
N SER A 53 -48.16 -0.36 -18.98
CA SER A 53 -46.72 -0.15 -18.80
C SER A 53 -45.96 -1.48 -18.86
N LEU A 54 -45.19 -1.71 -19.93
CA LEU A 54 -44.33 -2.89 -20.07
C LEU A 54 -43.02 -2.75 -19.30
N VAL A 55 -43.09 -2.87 -17.97
CA VAL A 55 -41.91 -3.18 -17.14
C VAL A 55 -41.79 -4.69 -17.01
N THR A 56 -41.27 -5.33 -18.06
CA THR A 56 -41.02 -6.79 -18.06
C THR A 56 -39.62 -7.08 -17.50
N SER A 57 -39.42 -6.79 -16.22
CA SER A 57 -38.18 -7.11 -15.51
C SER A 57 -38.06 -8.63 -15.34
N ILE A 58 -37.37 -9.30 -16.27
CA ILE A 58 -36.95 -10.69 -16.09
C ILE A 58 -36.00 -10.71 -14.87
N PRO A 59 -36.30 -11.47 -13.81
CA PRO A 59 -35.38 -11.62 -12.68
C PRO A 59 -34.22 -12.52 -13.10
N ILE A 60 -33.22 -11.92 -13.75
CA ILE A 60 -31.94 -12.59 -14.02
C ILE A 60 -31.26 -12.80 -12.66
N SER A 61 -31.32 -14.04 -12.16
CA SER A 61 -30.61 -14.46 -10.94
C SER A 61 -29.16 -13.98 -11.01
N PRO A 62 -28.63 -13.32 -9.95
CA PRO A 62 -27.31 -12.72 -10.00
C PRO A 62 -26.26 -13.79 -10.31
N VAL A 63 -25.52 -13.61 -11.41
CA VAL A 63 -24.46 -14.53 -11.81
C VAL A 63 -23.35 -14.44 -10.77
N SER A 64 -23.29 -15.45 -9.89
CA SER A 64 -22.31 -15.52 -8.80
C SER A 64 -20.91 -15.79 -9.33
N TYR A 65 -20.27 -14.78 -9.91
CA TYR A 65 -18.89 -14.79 -10.41
C TYR A 65 -17.90 -15.19 -9.31
N ARG A 66 -17.52 -16.48 -9.28
CA ARG A 66 -16.60 -17.01 -8.28
C ARG A 66 -15.17 -16.61 -8.60
N ARG A 67 -14.57 -15.89 -7.65
CA ARG A 67 -13.16 -15.49 -7.69
C ARG A 67 -12.27 -16.71 -7.50
N ARG A 68 -11.12 -16.76 -8.18
CA ARG A 68 -10.05 -17.72 -7.88
C ARG A 68 -9.56 -17.53 -6.43
N THR A 69 -9.68 -18.59 -5.62
CA THR A 69 -9.18 -18.70 -4.24
C THR A 69 -8.68 -20.12 -3.97
N PHE A 70 -7.95 -20.29 -2.86
CA PHE A 70 -7.41 -21.57 -2.41
C PHE A 70 -7.56 -21.69 -0.88
N LYS A 71 -7.37 -22.90 -0.34
CA LYS A 71 -7.25 -23.08 1.12
C LYS A 71 -5.95 -22.41 1.62
N ALA A 72 -5.94 -21.92 2.85
CA ALA A 72 -4.78 -21.19 3.41
C ALA A 72 -3.50 -22.07 3.57
N ASP A 73 -3.69 -23.38 3.70
CA ASP A 73 -2.66 -24.42 3.81
C ASP A 73 -2.26 -25.08 2.47
N ALA A 74 -3.06 -24.89 1.41
CA ALA A 74 -2.84 -25.47 0.08
C ALA A 74 -1.43 -25.18 -0.47
N SER A 75 -0.69 -26.22 -0.84
CA SER A 75 0.70 -26.18 -1.28
C SER A 75 0.94 -25.29 -2.51
N ILE A 76 2.12 -24.70 -2.60
CA ILE A 76 2.52 -23.81 -3.71
C ILE A 76 3.56 -24.53 -4.58
N VAL A 77 3.36 -24.53 -5.90
CA VAL A 77 4.38 -25.00 -6.86
C VAL A 77 5.14 -23.81 -7.44
N LEU A 78 6.48 -23.86 -7.41
CA LEU A 78 7.37 -22.94 -8.11
C LEU A 78 7.91 -23.63 -9.38
N LEU A 79 7.37 -23.23 -10.54
CA LEU A 79 7.67 -23.76 -11.86
C LEU A 79 8.63 -22.83 -12.61
N GLY A 80 9.61 -23.37 -13.33
CA GLY A 80 10.47 -22.57 -14.23
C GLY A 80 11.80 -23.25 -14.56
N MET A 81 12.66 -22.57 -15.33
CA MET A 81 14.00 -23.09 -15.66
C MET A 81 14.95 -23.10 -14.44
N PRO A 82 16.06 -23.86 -14.48
CA PRO A 82 17.20 -23.64 -13.59
C PRO A 82 17.73 -22.21 -13.67
N GLY A 83 18.42 -21.72 -12.63
CA GLY A 83 19.00 -20.36 -12.58
C GLY A 83 18.02 -19.21 -12.29
N THR A 84 16.71 -19.41 -12.49
CA THR A 84 15.65 -18.42 -12.19
C THR A 84 15.53 -18.05 -10.70
N GLY A 85 16.14 -18.83 -9.79
CA GLY A 85 16.18 -18.57 -8.34
C GLY A 85 15.13 -19.32 -7.50
N LYS A 86 14.39 -20.28 -8.09
CA LYS A 86 13.27 -20.99 -7.43
C LYS A 86 13.62 -21.54 -6.04
N SER A 87 14.77 -22.19 -5.86
CA SER A 87 15.17 -22.79 -4.58
C SER A 87 15.42 -21.73 -3.50
N THR A 88 15.96 -20.56 -3.86
CA THR A 88 16.10 -19.41 -2.95
C THR A 88 14.73 -18.84 -2.56
N LEU A 89 13.82 -18.68 -3.52
CA LEU A 89 12.45 -18.26 -3.27
C LEU A 89 11.68 -19.28 -2.42
N ALA A 90 11.92 -20.58 -2.61
CA ALA A 90 11.30 -21.65 -1.82
C ALA A 90 11.73 -21.62 -0.34
N VAL A 91 13.01 -21.35 -0.06
CA VAL A 91 13.49 -21.14 1.32
C VAL A 91 12.84 -19.90 1.94
N ILE A 92 12.72 -18.80 1.19
CA ILE A 92 12.02 -17.57 1.64
C ILE A 92 10.54 -17.88 1.97
N ALA A 93 9.82 -18.59 1.09
CA ALA A 93 8.44 -19.00 1.31
C ALA A 93 8.30 -19.94 2.51
N SER A 94 9.18 -20.94 2.63
CA SER A 94 9.18 -21.90 3.74
C SER A 94 9.34 -21.20 5.09
N MET A 95 10.30 -20.27 5.20
CA MET A 95 10.56 -19.51 6.42
C MET A 95 9.43 -18.54 6.81
N ALA A 96 8.69 -18.00 5.85
CA ALA A 96 7.58 -17.07 6.10
C ALA A 96 6.25 -17.79 6.37
N CYS A 97 5.96 -18.85 5.62
CA CYS A 97 4.68 -19.56 5.63
C CYS A 97 4.69 -20.80 6.55
N TRP A 98 5.83 -21.16 7.16
CA TRP A 98 6.04 -22.38 7.94
C TRP A 98 5.76 -23.68 7.17
N ARG A 99 6.19 -23.72 5.90
CA ARG A 99 5.94 -24.83 4.95
C ARG A 99 7.20 -25.63 4.64
N ARG A 100 7.07 -26.94 4.33
CA ARG A 100 8.21 -27.79 3.93
C ARG A 100 8.64 -27.48 2.49
N VAL A 101 9.93 -27.33 2.23
CA VAL A 101 10.48 -27.30 0.85
C VAL A 101 10.65 -28.73 0.34
N ILE A 102 10.28 -28.97 -0.91
CA ILE A 102 10.37 -30.26 -1.59
C ILE A 102 10.81 -30.01 -3.03
N ASP A 103 11.99 -30.49 -3.44
CA ASP A 103 12.45 -30.39 -4.83
C ASP A 103 12.17 -31.72 -5.57
N VAL A 104 11.52 -31.64 -6.72
CA VAL A 104 11.13 -32.82 -7.51
C VAL A 104 12.36 -33.58 -8.02
N ASP A 105 13.47 -32.88 -8.32
CA ASP A 105 14.69 -33.53 -8.82
C ASP A 105 15.48 -34.22 -7.69
N ASP A 106 15.44 -33.69 -6.47
CA ASP A 106 16.03 -34.36 -5.28
C ASP A 106 15.28 -35.65 -4.96
N VAL A 107 13.93 -35.59 -4.89
CA VAL A 107 13.11 -36.80 -4.64
C VAL A 107 13.23 -37.79 -5.79
N PHE A 108 13.44 -37.36 -7.04
CA PHE A 108 13.74 -38.26 -8.15
C PHE A 108 15.06 -39.00 -7.94
N GLN A 109 16.08 -38.32 -7.44
CA GLN A 109 17.37 -38.94 -7.12
C GLN A 109 17.27 -39.90 -5.93
N GLU A 110 16.54 -39.56 -4.87
CA GLU A 110 16.27 -40.45 -3.73
C GLU A 110 15.49 -41.69 -4.16
N THR A 111 14.45 -41.52 -4.99
CA THR A 111 13.54 -42.60 -5.41
C THR A 111 14.16 -43.56 -6.44
N THR A 112 15.14 -43.09 -7.23
CA THR A 112 15.75 -43.91 -8.30
C THR A 112 17.20 -44.32 -8.03
N GLY A 113 17.92 -43.62 -7.15
CA GLY A 113 19.38 -43.77 -7.00
C GLY A 113 20.21 -43.10 -8.10
N PHE A 114 19.59 -42.32 -8.98
CA PHE A 114 20.25 -41.65 -10.10
C PHE A 114 19.80 -40.19 -10.21
N SER A 115 20.74 -39.26 -10.42
CA SER A 115 20.39 -37.90 -10.87
C SER A 115 19.64 -37.96 -12.22
N THR A 116 18.75 -37.02 -12.47
CA THR A 116 17.91 -36.97 -13.69
C THR A 116 18.72 -37.13 -14.98
N ALA A 117 19.87 -36.45 -15.09
CA ALA A 117 20.79 -36.57 -16.22
C ALA A 117 21.43 -37.96 -16.35
N LYS A 118 21.83 -38.60 -15.23
CA LYS A 118 22.40 -39.96 -15.22
C LYS A 118 21.34 -40.99 -15.59
N TYR A 119 20.13 -40.87 -15.03
CA TYR A 119 18.99 -41.73 -15.36
C TYR A 119 18.63 -41.64 -16.85
N ARG A 120 18.48 -40.43 -17.39
CA ARG A 120 18.17 -40.20 -18.81
C ARG A 120 19.25 -40.74 -19.76
N LYS A 121 20.53 -40.72 -19.35
CA LYS A 121 21.64 -41.35 -20.11
C LYS A 121 21.63 -42.88 -20.06
N GLN A 122 21.21 -43.47 -18.94
CA GLN A 122 21.25 -44.92 -18.72
C GLN A 122 19.98 -45.65 -19.20
N PHE A 123 18.80 -45.08 -18.99
CA PHE A 123 17.50 -45.69 -19.28
C PHE A 123 16.75 -45.02 -20.45
N GLY A 124 17.31 -43.95 -21.03
CA GLY A 124 16.72 -43.20 -22.14
C GLY A 124 15.65 -42.19 -21.72
N ALA A 125 15.27 -41.33 -22.67
CA ALA A 125 14.33 -40.24 -22.41
C ALA A 125 12.90 -40.72 -22.12
N ALA A 126 12.40 -41.75 -22.80
CA ALA A 126 11.03 -42.24 -22.61
C ALA A 126 10.80 -42.77 -21.17
N ASN A 127 11.73 -43.58 -20.64
CA ASN A 127 11.64 -44.09 -19.28
C ASN A 127 11.83 -42.99 -18.23
N TYR A 128 12.71 -42.01 -18.48
CA TYR A 128 12.84 -40.82 -17.64
C TYR A 128 11.52 -40.04 -17.57
N ASN A 129 10.90 -39.76 -18.72
CA ASN A 129 9.64 -39.01 -18.82
C ASN A 129 8.50 -39.73 -18.08
N LEU A 130 8.34 -41.04 -18.29
CA LEU A 130 7.32 -41.85 -17.61
C LEU A 130 7.54 -41.84 -16.09
N ARG A 131 8.77 -42.05 -15.63
CA ARG A 131 9.08 -42.05 -14.20
C ARG A 131 8.93 -40.67 -13.54
N GLN A 132 9.19 -39.60 -14.30
CA GLN A 132 8.98 -38.22 -13.87
C GLN A 132 7.48 -37.88 -13.74
N GLU A 133 6.63 -38.40 -14.64
CA GLU A 133 5.17 -38.29 -14.54
C GLU A 133 4.62 -39.02 -13.32
N GLU A 134 4.99 -40.29 -13.12
CA GLU A 134 4.60 -41.09 -11.94
C GLU A 134 4.96 -40.37 -10.64
N LEU A 135 6.19 -39.89 -10.54
CA LEU A 135 6.69 -39.22 -9.34
C LEU A 135 6.02 -37.87 -9.09
N LEU A 136 5.84 -37.05 -10.14
CA LEU A 136 5.14 -35.76 -10.02
C LEU A 136 3.68 -35.97 -9.57
N LYS A 137 3.01 -36.99 -10.11
CA LYS A 137 1.65 -37.35 -9.71
C LYS A 137 1.57 -37.79 -8.25
N ALA A 138 2.53 -38.59 -7.77
CA ALA A 138 2.61 -38.99 -6.37
C ALA A 138 2.87 -37.79 -5.45
N LEU A 139 3.87 -36.96 -5.75
CA LEU A 139 4.24 -35.78 -4.97
C LEU A 139 3.12 -34.75 -4.83
N LEU A 140 2.36 -34.50 -5.91
CA LEU A 140 1.22 -33.58 -5.87
C LEU A 140 0.01 -34.13 -5.08
N LEU A 141 -0.03 -35.45 -4.80
CA LEU A 141 -1.05 -36.08 -3.96
C LEU A 141 -0.61 -36.23 -2.50
N GLU A 142 0.68 -36.52 -2.25
CA GLU A 142 1.25 -36.62 -0.89
C GLU A 142 1.41 -35.24 -0.22
N HIS A 143 1.53 -34.18 -1.03
CA HIS A 143 1.85 -32.83 -0.56
C HIS A 143 0.86 -31.78 -1.08
N ASP A 144 -0.44 -32.08 -1.05
CA ASP A 144 -1.50 -31.13 -1.34
C ASP A 144 -1.56 -29.97 -0.31
N HIS A 145 -1.19 -30.23 0.95
CA HIS A 145 -1.09 -29.25 2.04
C HIS A 145 0.33 -29.04 2.55
N GLY A 146 0.61 -27.81 3.02
CA GLY A 146 1.77 -27.51 3.87
C GLY A 146 3.14 -27.45 3.18
N ALA A 147 3.21 -27.56 1.85
CA ALA A 147 4.47 -27.61 1.12
C ALA A 147 4.73 -26.40 0.18
N ILE A 148 6.00 -26.26 -0.19
CA ILE A 148 6.51 -25.49 -1.33
C ILE A 148 7.25 -26.48 -2.24
N VAL A 149 6.67 -26.78 -3.40
CA VAL A 149 7.20 -27.77 -4.35
C VAL A 149 7.99 -27.06 -5.46
N ILE A 150 9.26 -27.40 -5.66
CA ILE A 150 10.10 -26.85 -6.73
C ILE A 150 10.03 -27.79 -7.94
N CYS A 151 9.67 -27.25 -9.11
CA CYS A 151 9.51 -28.02 -10.34
C CYS A 151 10.34 -27.43 -11.50
N ASN A 152 11.25 -28.23 -12.07
CA ASN A 152 12.08 -27.83 -13.21
C ASN A 152 11.33 -28.03 -14.53
N GLY A 153 10.80 -26.93 -15.08
CA GLY A 153 9.83 -26.96 -16.19
C GLY A 153 10.37 -27.39 -17.55
N VAL A 154 11.70 -27.36 -17.75
CA VAL A 154 12.37 -27.65 -19.04
C VAL A 154 12.20 -29.11 -19.49
N SER A 155 11.92 -30.03 -18.56
CA SER A 155 11.75 -31.47 -18.84
C SER A 155 10.29 -31.95 -18.79
N LEU A 156 9.31 -31.04 -18.72
CA LEU A 156 7.92 -31.39 -18.42
C LEU A 156 7.13 -31.77 -19.69
N GLU A 157 6.94 -33.07 -19.89
CA GLU A 157 6.13 -33.63 -20.99
C GLU A 157 4.62 -33.34 -20.87
N ARG A 158 3.88 -33.57 -21.96
CA ARG A 158 2.43 -33.27 -22.08
C ARG A 158 1.56 -33.74 -20.91
N ASN A 159 1.86 -34.89 -20.31
CA ASN A 159 1.10 -35.41 -19.18
C ASN A 159 1.44 -34.65 -17.88
N GLY A 160 2.72 -34.37 -17.61
CA GLY A 160 3.15 -33.48 -16.52
C GLY A 160 2.59 -32.06 -16.66
N GLN A 161 2.46 -31.56 -17.89
CA GLN A 161 1.79 -30.29 -18.20
C GLN A 161 0.30 -30.32 -17.82
N ALA A 162 -0.40 -31.44 -18.07
CA ALA A 162 -1.77 -31.64 -17.63
C ALA A 162 -1.89 -31.71 -16.10
N LEU A 163 -1.02 -32.47 -15.42
CA LEU A 163 -0.99 -32.59 -13.96
C LEU A 163 -0.85 -31.22 -13.28
N LEU A 164 0.11 -30.38 -13.70
CA LEU A 164 0.28 -29.03 -13.12
C LEU A 164 -0.90 -28.10 -13.42
N ARG A 165 -1.48 -28.16 -14.63
CA ARG A 165 -2.64 -27.35 -15.00
C ARG A 165 -3.88 -27.73 -14.19
N ASP A 166 -4.11 -29.03 -13.96
CA ASP A 166 -5.25 -29.51 -13.19
C ASP A 166 -5.05 -29.26 -11.68
N PHE A 167 -3.83 -29.41 -11.15
CA PHE A 167 -3.46 -28.97 -9.79
C PHE A 167 -3.64 -27.45 -9.60
N GLY A 168 -3.31 -26.67 -10.64
CA GLY A 168 -3.52 -25.22 -10.72
C GLY A 168 -4.99 -24.76 -10.72
N ARG A 169 -5.96 -25.67 -10.69
CA ARG A 169 -7.37 -25.33 -10.41
C ARG A 169 -7.64 -25.13 -8.92
N THR A 170 -6.85 -25.77 -8.05
CA THR A 170 -7.07 -25.80 -6.59
C THR A 170 -5.87 -25.32 -5.77
N HIS A 171 -4.73 -25.02 -6.42
CA HIS A 171 -3.48 -24.61 -5.76
C HIS A 171 -2.77 -23.48 -6.53
N PRO A 172 -1.94 -22.64 -5.88
CA PRO A 172 -1.05 -21.71 -6.57
C PRO A 172 0.08 -22.44 -7.31
N VAL A 173 0.19 -22.22 -8.62
CA VAL A 173 1.30 -22.67 -9.46
C VAL A 173 1.93 -21.45 -10.12
N VAL A 174 3.10 -21.05 -9.61
CA VAL A 174 3.81 -19.83 -9.96
C VAL A 174 4.89 -20.12 -10.99
N HIS A 175 4.80 -19.50 -12.16
CA HIS A 175 5.90 -19.45 -13.13
C HIS A 175 6.94 -18.40 -12.68
N VAL A 176 8.20 -18.81 -12.48
CA VAL A 176 9.31 -17.94 -12.05
C VAL A 176 10.22 -17.62 -13.23
N LEU A 177 10.30 -16.33 -13.60
CA LEU A 177 11.16 -15.82 -14.66
C LEU A 177 12.36 -15.05 -14.09
N ARG A 178 13.35 -14.79 -14.94
CA ARG A 178 14.55 -14.01 -14.66
C ARG A 178 15.13 -13.47 -15.97
N ASP A 179 15.94 -12.42 -15.91
CA ASP A 179 16.58 -11.82 -17.09
C ASP A 179 17.54 -12.78 -17.82
N LEU A 180 17.59 -12.63 -19.15
CA LEU A 180 18.39 -13.45 -20.06
C LEU A 180 19.88 -13.49 -19.69
N ALA A 181 20.45 -12.33 -19.33
CA ALA A 181 21.88 -12.21 -19.00
C ALA A 181 22.25 -13.00 -17.74
N SER A 182 21.40 -12.95 -16.70
CA SER A 182 21.63 -13.70 -15.46
C SER A 182 21.34 -15.20 -15.61
N LEU A 183 20.44 -15.59 -16.51
CA LEU A 183 20.25 -17.00 -16.89
C LEU A 183 21.46 -17.55 -17.65
N HIS A 184 21.97 -16.79 -18.63
CA HIS A 184 23.21 -17.12 -19.35
C HIS A 184 24.40 -17.26 -18.40
N SER A 185 24.58 -16.29 -17.49
CA SER A 185 25.63 -16.31 -16.46
C SER A 185 25.51 -17.46 -15.45
N TYR A 186 24.31 -18.03 -15.26
CA TYR A 186 24.11 -19.18 -14.37
C TYR A 186 24.34 -20.51 -15.09
N LEU A 187 23.83 -20.64 -16.32
CA LEU A 187 23.89 -21.90 -17.08
C LEU A 187 25.30 -22.16 -17.63
N GLY A 188 25.95 -21.11 -18.17
CA GLY A 188 27.29 -21.18 -18.76
C GLY A 188 27.34 -21.95 -20.10
N GLY A 189 28.27 -21.58 -20.98
CA GLY A 189 28.60 -22.33 -22.21
C GLY A 189 27.51 -22.42 -23.29
N LEU A 190 26.29 -21.93 -23.04
CA LEU A 190 25.25 -21.75 -24.03
C LEU A 190 25.39 -20.38 -24.70
N ASP A 191 25.16 -20.33 -26.01
CA ASP A 191 25.05 -19.07 -26.75
C ASP A 191 23.78 -18.29 -26.34
N MET A 192 23.88 -16.96 -26.35
CA MET A 192 22.80 -16.04 -25.96
C MET A 192 21.58 -16.13 -26.87
N GLN A 193 21.76 -16.28 -28.19
CA GLN A 193 20.63 -16.41 -29.11
C GLN A 193 19.92 -17.74 -28.87
N ARG A 194 20.67 -18.85 -28.77
CA ARG A 194 20.10 -20.18 -28.46
C ARG A 194 19.34 -20.20 -27.12
N LEU A 195 19.81 -19.47 -26.11
CA LEU A 195 19.11 -19.34 -24.83
C LEU A 195 17.80 -18.54 -24.98
N ASN A 196 17.81 -17.45 -25.74
CA ASN A 196 16.61 -16.67 -26.06
C ASN A 196 15.57 -17.51 -26.84
N ASP A 197 16.01 -18.25 -27.86
CA ASP A 197 15.15 -19.12 -28.67
C ASP A 197 14.51 -20.24 -27.82
N MET A 198 15.28 -20.82 -26.89
CA MET A 198 14.78 -21.82 -25.93
C MET A 198 13.76 -21.21 -24.95
N LEU A 199 13.96 -19.97 -24.50
CA LEU A 199 13.00 -19.25 -23.65
C LEU A 199 11.70 -18.93 -24.41
N ALA A 200 11.80 -18.42 -25.64
CA ALA A 200 10.64 -18.15 -26.50
C ALA A 200 9.79 -19.42 -26.77
N PHE A 201 10.44 -20.59 -26.90
CA PHE A 201 9.74 -21.87 -27.03
C PHE A 201 9.11 -22.37 -25.71
N THR A 202 9.79 -22.20 -24.58
CA THR A 202 9.37 -22.78 -23.30
C THR A 202 8.39 -21.91 -22.51
N ALA A 203 8.52 -20.58 -22.53
CA ALA A 203 7.67 -19.68 -21.74
C ALA A 203 6.16 -19.83 -22.03
N PRO A 204 5.68 -19.94 -23.30
CA PRO A 204 4.27 -20.20 -23.58
C PRO A 204 3.78 -21.56 -23.05
N MET A 205 4.65 -22.58 -23.06
CA MET A 205 4.35 -23.89 -22.50
C MET A 205 4.24 -23.84 -20.96
N LEU A 206 5.14 -23.15 -20.28
CA LEU A 206 5.12 -23.00 -18.82
C LEU A 206 3.92 -22.15 -18.36
N ARG A 207 3.54 -21.11 -19.12
CA ARG A 207 2.34 -20.29 -18.87
C ARG A 207 1.04 -21.10 -18.90
N ARG A 208 0.91 -22.08 -19.81
CA ARG A 208 -0.25 -23.01 -19.87
C ARG A 208 -0.33 -24.00 -18.70
N CYS A 209 0.76 -24.18 -17.95
CA CYS A 209 0.87 -25.12 -16.83
C CYS A 209 0.75 -24.43 -15.46
N SER A 210 0.64 -23.11 -15.44
CA SER A 210 0.71 -22.26 -14.24
C SER A 210 -0.44 -21.26 -14.21
N ASN A 211 -0.85 -20.82 -13.03
CA ASN A 211 -1.96 -19.87 -12.87
C ASN A 211 -1.51 -18.46 -12.44
N TYR A 212 -0.28 -18.30 -11.96
CA TYR A 212 0.36 -17.01 -11.69
C TYR A 212 1.80 -16.95 -12.23
N GLU A 213 2.39 -15.77 -12.19
CA GLU A 213 3.73 -15.49 -12.68
C GLU A 213 4.48 -14.49 -11.79
N PHE A 214 5.78 -14.71 -11.60
CA PHE A 214 6.66 -13.86 -10.80
C PHE A 214 8.00 -13.66 -11.51
N TYR A 215 8.33 -12.41 -11.84
CA TYR A 215 9.62 -12.07 -12.42
C TYR A 215 10.63 -11.72 -11.32
N ASN A 216 11.65 -12.56 -11.16
CA ASN A 216 12.71 -12.41 -10.17
C ASN A 216 13.81 -11.48 -10.70
N ILE A 217 13.83 -10.22 -10.24
CA ILE A 217 14.78 -9.20 -10.69
C ILE A 217 16.18 -9.50 -10.15
N SER A 218 17.17 -9.61 -11.05
CA SER A 218 18.57 -9.74 -10.66
C SER A 218 19.17 -8.46 -10.12
N GLU A 219 20.01 -8.62 -9.11
CA GLU A 219 20.53 -7.52 -8.28
C GLU A 219 22.00 -7.17 -8.63
N ILE A 220 22.51 -7.76 -9.72
CA ILE A 220 23.91 -7.71 -10.18
C ILE A 220 24.30 -6.32 -10.72
N LYS A 221 23.34 -5.52 -11.23
CA LYS A 221 23.63 -4.17 -11.76
C LYS A 221 24.24 -3.20 -10.73
N ALA A 222 24.16 -3.50 -9.43
CA ALA A 222 24.79 -2.69 -8.38
C ALA A 222 26.34 -2.81 -8.31
N SER A 223 26.95 -3.84 -8.93
CA SER A 223 28.41 -4.07 -8.78
C SER A 223 29.29 -3.45 -9.86
N ASN A 224 28.72 -2.92 -10.95
CA ASN A 224 29.47 -2.43 -12.11
C ASN A 224 28.99 -1.05 -12.59
N VAL A 225 29.57 0.02 -12.03
CA VAL A 225 30.11 1.21 -12.74
C VAL A 225 30.68 2.17 -11.67
N ASN A 226 31.99 2.43 -11.74
CA ASN A 226 32.70 3.55 -11.09
C ASN A 226 32.54 3.72 -9.55
N ALA A 227 32.58 2.62 -8.80
CA ALA A 227 32.86 2.65 -7.36
C ALA A 227 34.39 2.47 -7.12
N SER A 228 34.98 3.34 -6.29
CA SER A 228 36.36 3.17 -5.80
C SER A 228 36.42 2.17 -4.64
N ASN A 229 37.58 1.53 -4.45
CA ASN A 229 37.79 0.40 -3.52
C ASN A 229 37.48 0.66 -2.03
N ASP A 230 37.19 1.90 -1.63
CA ASP A 230 36.83 2.28 -0.25
C ASP A 230 35.34 2.09 0.08
N GLN A 231 34.48 1.73 -0.89
CA GLN A 231 33.08 1.44 -0.59
C GLN A 231 32.91 0.05 0.04
N PRO A 232 32.32 -0.08 1.24
CA PRO A 232 31.86 -1.37 1.74
C PRO A 232 30.69 -1.84 0.87
N VAL A 233 30.97 -2.74 -0.07
CA VAL A 233 29.96 -3.44 -0.90
C VAL A 233 28.84 -3.94 0.01
N ALA A 234 27.60 -3.61 -0.34
CA ALA A 234 26.43 -4.08 0.41
C ALA A 234 26.50 -5.61 0.55
N PRO A 235 26.59 -6.17 1.78
CA PRO A 235 26.80 -7.60 1.94
C PRO A 235 25.72 -8.42 1.24
N ALA A 236 26.07 -9.61 0.73
CA ALA A 236 25.18 -10.48 -0.05
C ALA A 236 23.93 -11.01 0.70
N PHE A 237 23.70 -10.55 1.93
CA PHE A 237 22.45 -10.75 2.68
C PHE A 237 21.47 -9.57 2.60
N LEU A 238 21.91 -8.36 2.18
CA LEU A 238 21.05 -7.19 1.99
C LEU A 238 20.33 -7.22 0.65
N THR A 239 20.99 -7.72 -0.40
CA THR A 239 20.40 -8.02 -1.72
C THR A 239 19.15 -8.89 -1.56
N LEU A 240 19.32 -10.08 -0.96
CA LEU A 240 18.25 -11.05 -0.67
C LEU A 240 17.00 -10.45 0.00
N LYS A 241 17.11 -9.32 0.73
CA LYS A 241 15.95 -8.66 1.34
C LYS A 241 14.98 -8.04 0.33
N ARG A 242 15.45 -7.42 -0.76
CA ARG A 242 14.54 -6.78 -1.74
C ARG A 242 13.77 -7.85 -2.50
N ALA A 243 14.44 -8.94 -2.90
CA ALA A 243 13.79 -10.14 -3.41
C ALA A 243 12.78 -10.71 -2.39
N GLN A 244 13.17 -10.88 -1.12
CA GLN A 244 12.29 -11.37 -0.05
C GLN A 244 11.03 -10.50 0.13
N ARG A 245 11.15 -9.18 0.28
CA ARG A 245 9.99 -8.29 0.46
C ARG A 245 9.05 -8.35 -0.75
N THR A 246 9.60 -8.27 -1.97
CA THR A 246 8.80 -8.27 -3.21
C THR A 246 8.06 -9.59 -3.38
N PHE A 247 8.76 -10.72 -3.17
CA PHE A 247 8.18 -12.05 -3.31
C PHE A 247 7.17 -12.38 -2.19
N LEU A 248 7.43 -12.00 -0.93
CA LEU A 248 6.48 -12.25 0.15
C LEU A 248 5.22 -11.37 0.03
N LYS A 249 5.31 -10.12 -0.49
CA LYS A 249 4.11 -9.32 -0.80
C LYS A 249 3.30 -9.96 -1.93
N TYR A 250 3.96 -10.46 -2.97
CA TYR A 250 3.31 -11.25 -4.02
C TYR A 250 2.67 -12.54 -3.48
N LEU A 251 3.35 -13.28 -2.59
CA LEU A 251 2.78 -14.50 -1.98
C LEU A 251 1.56 -14.19 -1.11
N SER A 252 1.54 -13.10 -0.33
CA SER A 252 0.36 -12.77 0.48
C SER A 252 -0.87 -12.47 -0.39
N LEU A 253 -0.68 -11.83 -1.55
CA LEU A 253 -1.75 -11.59 -2.52
C LEU A 253 -2.34 -12.88 -3.10
N ILE A 254 -1.55 -13.94 -3.36
CA ILE A 254 -2.07 -15.21 -3.92
C ILE A 254 -2.51 -16.24 -2.87
N THR A 255 -2.21 -16.03 -1.58
CA THR A 255 -2.52 -16.96 -0.48
C THR A 255 -3.57 -16.47 0.52
N THR A 256 -4.05 -15.23 0.39
CA THR A 256 -5.10 -14.68 1.27
C THR A 256 -6.43 -15.42 1.07
N PRO A 257 -6.98 -16.09 2.11
CA PRO A 257 -8.26 -16.80 2.01
C PRO A 257 -9.46 -15.84 2.03
N GLU A 258 -10.61 -16.29 1.55
CA GLU A 258 -11.89 -15.59 1.75
C GLU A 258 -12.40 -15.80 3.18
N LEU A 259 -12.47 -14.71 3.95
CA LEU A 259 -13.25 -14.61 5.18
C LEU A 259 -14.47 -13.72 4.91
N PRO A 260 -15.69 -14.13 5.29
CA PRO A 260 -16.92 -13.45 4.87
C PRO A 260 -17.13 -12.06 5.49
N HIS A 261 -16.31 -11.63 6.47
CA HIS A 261 -16.44 -10.37 7.19
C HIS A 261 -15.09 -9.62 7.31
N GLY A 262 -14.53 -9.16 6.19
CA GLY A 262 -13.59 -8.03 6.11
C GLY A 262 -12.19 -8.13 6.76
N SER A 263 -11.99 -8.98 7.77
CA SER A 263 -10.74 -9.10 8.50
C SER A 263 -9.73 -9.97 7.75
N VAL A 264 -8.63 -9.37 7.29
CA VAL A 264 -7.59 -10.07 6.50
C VAL A 264 -6.74 -10.97 7.40
N GLY A 265 -7.20 -12.20 7.59
CA GLY A 265 -6.43 -13.30 8.19
C GLY A 265 -5.35 -13.81 7.23
N ALA A 266 -4.34 -12.99 6.94
CA ALA A 266 -3.24 -13.37 6.06
C ALA A 266 -2.38 -14.47 6.71
N SER A 267 -2.11 -15.53 5.95
CA SER A 267 -1.19 -16.62 6.32
C SER A 267 0.28 -16.19 6.36
N ILE A 268 0.59 -15.03 5.77
CA ILE A 268 1.88 -14.35 5.80
C ILE A 268 1.67 -13.00 6.50
N PRO A 269 2.43 -12.65 7.56
CA PRO A 269 2.25 -11.37 8.26
C PRO A 269 2.42 -10.17 7.32
N PRO A 270 1.64 -9.08 7.50
CA PRO A 270 1.74 -7.89 6.64
C PRO A 270 3.14 -7.28 6.71
N LEU A 271 3.75 -7.11 5.54
CA LEU A 271 5.16 -6.74 5.37
C LEU A 271 5.40 -5.23 5.34
N GLU A 272 4.35 -4.41 5.31
CA GLU A 272 4.50 -2.96 5.24
C GLU A 272 4.78 -2.38 6.65
N PRO A 273 5.43 -1.21 6.76
CA PRO A 273 5.73 -0.60 8.06
C PRO A 273 4.52 -0.23 8.92
N GLY A 274 3.29 -0.41 8.43
CA GLY A 274 2.05 0.03 9.08
C GLY A 274 1.87 1.53 8.91
N TYR A 275 2.09 2.04 7.70
CA TYR A 275 1.85 3.45 7.40
C TYR A 275 0.33 3.74 7.44
N PRO A 276 -0.10 4.91 7.92
CA PRO A 276 -1.51 5.25 8.13
C PRO A 276 -2.44 5.01 6.93
N LEU A 277 -1.92 5.11 5.69
CA LEU A 277 -2.68 4.88 4.47
C LEU A 277 -2.40 3.51 3.82
N SER A 278 -1.51 2.66 4.36
CA SER A 278 -1.25 1.30 3.83
C SER A 278 -2.51 0.44 3.81
N ASP A 279 -3.26 0.44 4.91
CA ASP A 279 -4.47 -0.37 5.05
C ASP A 279 -5.74 0.35 4.51
N VAL A 280 -5.61 1.61 4.03
CA VAL A 280 -6.74 2.43 3.55
C VAL A 280 -6.86 2.37 2.04
N ALA A 281 -7.85 1.61 1.57
CA ALA A 281 -8.20 1.40 0.17
C ALA A 281 -8.26 2.71 -0.66
N THR A 282 -7.38 2.85 -1.65
CA THR A 282 -7.20 4.09 -2.43
C THR A 282 -8.47 4.53 -3.16
N GLU A 283 -9.33 3.62 -3.61
CA GLU A 283 -10.59 3.97 -4.27
C GLU A 283 -11.65 4.60 -3.33
N LEU A 284 -11.48 4.47 -2.02
CA LEU A 284 -12.34 5.12 -1.02
C LEU A 284 -11.80 6.50 -0.61
N ARG A 285 -10.52 6.80 -0.88
CA ARG A 285 -9.87 8.06 -0.53
C ARG A 285 -10.14 9.13 -1.61
N ARG A 286 -10.66 10.28 -1.18
CA ARG A 286 -11.01 11.41 -2.03
C ARG A 286 -9.78 12.18 -2.54
N HIS A 287 -9.92 12.76 -3.73
CA HIS A 287 -8.90 13.48 -4.50
C HIS A 287 -7.59 12.70 -4.69
N THR A 288 -7.68 11.37 -4.85
CA THR A 288 -6.54 10.50 -5.14
C THR A 288 -6.10 10.60 -6.61
N CYS A 289 -4.80 10.43 -6.87
CA CYS A 289 -4.22 10.50 -8.22
C CYS A 289 -3.57 9.18 -8.63
N ALA A 290 -3.62 8.81 -9.90
CA ALA A 290 -2.91 7.66 -10.47
C ALA A 290 -1.92 8.15 -11.54
N VAL A 291 -0.62 7.88 -11.36
CA VAL A 291 0.37 8.28 -12.39
C VAL A 291 0.37 7.29 -13.54
N GLN A 292 0.18 7.79 -14.77
CA GLN A 292 0.13 6.98 -15.99
C GLN A 292 1.50 6.99 -16.66
N VAL A 293 2.07 5.80 -16.86
CA VAL A 293 3.39 5.59 -17.47
C VAL A 293 3.30 4.40 -18.42
N SER A 294 3.86 4.52 -19.64
CA SER A 294 3.87 3.41 -20.61
C SER A 294 4.87 2.32 -20.23
N LEU A 295 4.65 1.11 -20.74
CA LEU A 295 5.59 -0.01 -20.61
C LEU A 295 7.04 0.40 -20.95
N ASP A 296 7.22 1.08 -22.09
CA ASP A 296 8.54 1.46 -22.62
C ASP A 296 9.24 2.50 -21.73
N ASP A 297 8.50 3.50 -21.23
CA ASP A 297 8.98 4.52 -20.29
C ASP A 297 9.47 3.89 -18.97
N ILE A 298 8.93 2.73 -18.57
CA ILE A 298 9.31 2.00 -17.35
C ILE A 298 10.49 1.07 -17.63
N LEU A 299 10.57 0.44 -18.80
CA LEU A 299 11.64 -0.51 -19.16
C LEU A 299 12.96 0.17 -19.51
N ALA A 300 12.95 1.47 -19.85
CA ALA A 300 14.16 2.28 -20.05
C ALA A 300 15.17 2.15 -18.88
N GLU A 301 16.47 2.19 -19.20
CA GLU A 301 17.54 1.95 -18.23
C GLU A 301 17.67 3.06 -17.17
N ASP A 302 17.31 4.30 -17.51
CA ASP A 302 17.33 5.48 -16.63
C ASP A 302 16.02 5.68 -15.82
N ALA A 303 15.02 4.82 -16.01
CA ALA A 303 13.69 5.02 -15.41
C ALA A 303 13.65 4.72 -13.90
N ASP A 304 13.75 5.78 -13.09
CA ASP A 304 13.49 5.79 -11.64
C ASP A 304 11.99 5.93 -11.32
N VAL A 305 11.36 4.81 -10.96
CA VAL A 305 9.96 4.70 -10.51
C VAL A 305 9.62 5.70 -9.39
N GLN A 306 10.52 5.95 -8.43
CA GLN A 306 10.26 6.82 -7.28
C GLN A 306 10.18 8.31 -7.68
N SER A 307 10.84 8.71 -8.76
CA SER A 307 10.71 10.05 -9.34
C SER A 307 9.39 10.26 -10.08
N LEU A 308 8.83 9.19 -10.67
CA LEU A 308 7.62 9.25 -11.48
C LEU A 308 6.36 9.40 -10.61
N GLU A 309 6.33 8.76 -9.43
CA GLU A 309 5.16 8.67 -8.55
C GLU A 309 4.94 9.86 -7.58
N VAL A 310 5.77 10.90 -7.63
CA VAL A 310 5.77 11.99 -6.63
C VAL A 310 4.39 12.69 -6.57
N GLY A 311 3.66 12.45 -5.48
CA GLY A 311 2.32 13.00 -5.21
C GLY A 311 1.15 12.14 -5.73
N ALA A 312 1.43 10.98 -6.34
CA ALA A 312 0.41 10.00 -6.72
C ALA A 312 0.02 9.08 -5.55
N ASP A 313 -1.13 8.43 -5.67
CA ASP A 313 -1.70 7.46 -4.73
C ASP A 313 -1.80 6.04 -5.30
N ALA A 314 -1.48 5.88 -6.59
CA ALA A 314 -1.39 4.62 -7.34
C ALA A 314 -0.47 4.80 -8.56
N PHE A 315 0.12 3.71 -9.05
CA PHE A 315 0.98 3.69 -10.23
C PHE A 315 0.29 2.90 -11.35
N GLU A 316 -0.04 3.54 -12.47
CA GLU A 316 -0.77 2.95 -13.58
C GLU A 316 0.15 2.66 -14.77
N ILE A 317 0.35 1.36 -15.02
CA ILE A 317 1.14 0.82 -16.14
C ILE A 317 0.22 0.73 -17.36
N ILE A 318 0.51 1.55 -18.38
CA ILE A 318 -0.24 1.61 -19.64
C ILE A 318 0.40 0.66 -20.66
N LEU A 319 -0.38 -0.31 -21.15
CA LEU A 319 -0.05 -1.15 -22.30
C LEU A 319 -0.90 -0.74 -23.51
N ASP A 320 -0.27 -0.08 -24.47
CA ASP A 320 -0.86 0.23 -25.78
C ASP A 320 -0.42 -0.82 -26.82
N LEU A 321 -1.31 -1.79 -27.08
CA LEU A 321 -1.09 -2.86 -28.06
C LEU A 321 -0.97 -2.36 -29.52
N SER A 322 -1.34 -1.10 -29.82
CA SER A 322 -1.18 -0.51 -31.16
C SER A 322 0.22 0.06 -31.41
N GLN A 323 0.93 0.45 -30.34
CA GLN A 323 2.30 0.99 -30.42
C GLN A 323 3.36 -0.12 -30.34
N GLN A 324 3.04 -1.25 -29.70
CA GLN A 324 3.94 -2.40 -29.50
C GLN A 324 4.22 -3.16 -30.82
N ARG A 325 5.28 -2.77 -31.52
CA ARG A 325 5.70 -3.35 -32.81
C ARG A 325 6.24 -4.78 -32.68
N SER A 326 5.38 -5.78 -32.74
CA SER A 326 5.74 -7.19 -33.00
C SER A 326 6.81 -7.77 -32.05
N ALA A 327 6.84 -7.33 -30.80
CA ALA A 327 7.77 -7.84 -29.78
C ALA A 327 7.40 -9.29 -29.41
N THR A 328 8.25 -10.25 -29.78
CA THR A 328 8.04 -11.69 -29.49
C THR A 328 7.95 -12.01 -28.00
N ASN A 329 8.42 -11.11 -27.14
CA ASN A 329 8.60 -11.31 -25.71
C ASN A 329 7.71 -10.37 -24.86
N LEU A 330 6.70 -9.70 -25.44
CA LEU A 330 5.92 -8.64 -24.77
C LEU A 330 5.33 -9.05 -23.39
N MET A 331 4.96 -10.32 -23.22
CA MET A 331 4.52 -10.84 -21.92
C MET A 331 5.64 -10.84 -20.86
N ASP A 332 6.86 -11.21 -21.23
CA ASP A 332 8.04 -11.22 -20.36
C ASP A 332 8.45 -9.80 -19.98
N ASP A 333 8.33 -8.86 -20.93
CA ASP A 333 8.56 -7.43 -20.73
C ASP A 333 7.53 -6.81 -19.76
N VAL A 334 6.24 -7.16 -19.90
CA VAL A 334 5.18 -6.82 -18.93
C VAL A 334 5.48 -7.43 -17.55
N SER A 335 5.89 -8.70 -17.48
CA SER A 335 6.27 -9.36 -16.23
C SER A 335 7.47 -8.68 -15.54
N ALA A 336 8.49 -8.27 -16.31
CA ALA A 336 9.62 -7.50 -15.83
C ALA A 336 9.22 -6.11 -15.32
N CYS A 337 8.36 -5.41 -16.07
CA CYS A 337 7.85 -4.08 -15.74
C CYS A 337 7.04 -4.07 -14.43
N VAL A 338 6.07 -4.97 -14.26
CA VAL A 338 5.24 -5.04 -13.03
C VAL A 338 6.12 -5.33 -11.82
N SER A 339 7.12 -6.23 -11.93
CA SER A 339 8.11 -6.44 -10.87
C SER A 339 9.00 -5.20 -10.63
N LYS A 340 9.41 -4.46 -11.67
CA LYS A 340 10.26 -3.25 -11.53
C LYS A 340 9.52 -2.16 -10.75
N VAL A 341 8.26 -1.93 -11.06
CA VAL A 341 7.40 -1.00 -10.30
C VAL A 341 7.21 -1.51 -8.87
N ARG A 342 6.72 -2.75 -8.68
CA ARG A 342 6.40 -3.32 -7.35
C ARG A 342 7.60 -3.39 -6.39
N ARG A 343 8.82 -3.52 -6.90
CA ARG A 343 10.07 -3.52 -6.10
C ARG A 343 10.51 -2.12 -5.65
N SER A 344 10.08 -1.07 -6.36
CA SER A 344 10.54 0.31 -6.17
C SER A 344 9.48 1.26 -5.58
N THR A 345 8.22 0.84 -5.47
CA THR A 345 7.10 1.65 -4.94
C THR A 345 6.48 1.09 -3.64
N VAL A 346 5.72 1.94 -2.93
CA VAL A 346 4.70 1.54 -1.95
C VAL A 346 3.26 1.76 -2.41
N VAL A 347 3.03 2.50 -3.51
CA VAL A 347 1.66 2.73 -3.99
C VAL A 347 1.13 1.50 -4.74
N PRO A 348 -0.20 1.22 -4.71
CA PRO A 348 -0.77 0.11 -5.45
C PRO A 348 -0.56 0.23 -6.95
N VAL A 349 -0.33 -0.90 -7.62
CA VAL A 349 -0.18 -0.98 -9.07
C VAL A 349 -1.56 -1.15 -9.74
N ILE A 350 -1.82 -0.33 -10.76
CA ILE A 350 -2.93 -0.49 -11.70
C ILE A 350 -2.33 -1.00 -13.01
N TYR A 351 -2.83 -2.12 -13.53
CA TYR A 351 -2.48 -2.61 -14.87
C TYR A 351 -3.58 -2.26 -15.86
N HIS A 352 -3.26 -1.42 -16.86
CA HIS A 352 -4.22 -0.93 -17.84
C HIS A 352 -3.81 -1.31 -19.26
N VAL A 353 -4.50 -2.28 -19.83
CA VAL A 353 -4.45 -2.55 -21.28
C VAL A 353 -5.42 -1.60 -21.97
N LEU A 354 -4.97 -0.83 -22.96
CA LEU A 354 -5.85 0.02 -23.73
C LEU A 354 -6.79 -0.81 -24.62
N PRO A 355 -8.08 -0.48 -24.72
CA PRO A 355 -9.00 -1.12 -25.67
C PRO A 355 -8.52 -0.95 -27.11
N THR A 356 -8.50 -2.04 -27.86
CA THR A 356 -8.14 -2.06 -29.28
C THR A 356 -9.38 -1.99 -30.18
N SER A 357 -9.20 -1.92 -31.50
CA SER A 357 -10.32 -1.90 -32.46
C SER A 357 -11.22 -3.13 -32.33
N THR A 358 -12.50 -2.99 -32.69
CA THR A 358 -13.56 -4.00 -32.47
C THR A 358 -13.50 -5.22 -33.42
N SER A 359 -12.30 -5.67 -33.82
CA SER A 359 -12.12 -6.90 -34.58
C SER A 359 -11.89 -8.10 -33.64
N ASP A 360 -12.35 -9.29 -34.01
CA ASP A 360 -12.23 -10.48 -33.15
C ASP A 360 -10.77 -10.84 -32.83
N GLY A 361 -9.84 -10.64 -33.77
CA GLY A 361 -8.41 -10.81 -33.53
C GLY A 361 -7.86 -9.82 -32.52
N SER A 362 -8.24 -8.54 -32.63
CA SER A 362 -7.87 -7.48 -31.68
C SER A 362 -8.39 -7.78 -30.27
N ARG A 363 -9.64 -8.24 -30.17
CA ARG A 363 -10.33 -8.65 -28.93
C ARG A 363 -9.65 -9.86 -28.27
N ALA A 364 -9.21 -10.84 -29.05
CA ALA A 364 -8.48 -12.01 -28.53
C ALA A 364 -7.14 -11.60 -27.90
N VAL A 365 -6.32 -10.80 -28.60
CA VAL A 365 -5.01 -10.34 -28.09
C VAL A 365 -5.18 -9.42 -26.87
N TYR A 366 -6.21 -8.58 -26.85
CA TYR A 366 -6.57 -7.76 -25.68
C TYR A 366 -6.86 -8.64 -24.45
N LEU A 367 -7.76 -9.62 -24.58
CA LEU A 367 -8.12 -10.52 -23.47
C LEU A 367 -6.92 -11.34 -22.99
N GLU A 368 -6.09 -11.84 -23.91
CA GLU A 368 -4.84 -12.55 -23.59
C GLU A 368 -3.91 -11.71 -22.70
N HIS A 369 -3.71 -10.43 -23.02
CA HIS A 369 -2.85 -9.53 -22.24
C HIS A 369 -3.46 -9.09 -20.91
N VAL A 370 -4.80 -9.00 -20.82
CA VAL A 370 -5.51 -8.79 -19.55
C VAL A 370 -5.36 -10.02 -18.65
N HIS A 371 -5.59 -11.24 -19.18
CA HIS A 371 -5.35 -12.48 -18.44
C HIS A 371 -3.88 -12.62 -18.01
N HIS A 372 -2.93 -12.18 -18.84
CA HIS A 372 -1.52 -12.15 -18.46
C HIS A 372 -1.25 -11.22 -17.28
N GLY A 373 -1.79 -10.00 -17.31
CA GLY A 373 -1.70 -9.05 -16.19
C GLY A 373 -2.23 -9.61 -14.88
N LEU A 374 -3.35 -10.34 -14.90
CA LEU A 374 -3.92 -10.99 -13.71
C LEU A 374 -2.98 -12.05 -13.08
N ARG A 375 -2.07 -12.65 -13.85
CA ARG A 375 -1.05 -13.59 -13.33
C ARG A 375 0.00 -12.90 -12.46
N LEU A 376 0.22 -11.60 -12.67
CA LEU A 376 1.18 -10.74 -11.95
C LEU A 376 0.55 -10.04 -10.73
N VAL A 377 -0.75 -10.24 -10.54
CA VAL A 377 -1.55 -9.90 -9.36
C VAL A 377 -1.42 -8.42 -8.96
N PRO A 378 -1.59 -7.47 -9.90
CA PRO A 378 -1.62 -6.05 -9.56
C PRO A 378 -2.76 -5.77 -8.56
N GLU A 379 -2.64 -4.72 -7.76
CA GLU A 379 -3.70 -4.34 -6.84
C GLU A 379 -5.00 -3.97 -7.60
N TYR A 380 -4.89 -3.45 -8.83
CA TYR A 380 -6.02 -3.22 -9.75
C TYR A 380 -5.69 -3.64 -11.20
N ALA A 381 -6.70 -4.06 -11.95
CA ALA A 381 -6.62 -4.21 -13.41
C ALA A 381 -7.85 -3.63 -14.12
N SER A 382 -7.66 -3.04 -15.29
CA SER A 382 -8.75 -2.52 -16.14
C SER A 382 -9.42 -3.62 -16.96
N ILE A 383 -10.73 -3.53 -17.19
CA ILE A 383 -11.43 -4.23 -18.26
C ILE A 383 -12.22 -3.24 -19.14
N ASP A 384 -12.33 -3.52 -20.43
CA ASP A 384 -13.17 -2.75 -21.34
C ASP A 384 -14.65 -3.14 -21.20
N LEU A 385 -15.48 -2.18 -20.79
CA LEU A 385 -16.93 -2.33 -20.70
C LEU A 385 -17.64 -2.28 -22.05
N SER A 386 -16.96 -2.02 -23.18
CA SER A 386 -17.56 -2.22 -24.51
C SER A 386 -17.89 -3.70 -24.77
N LEU A 387 -17.06 -4.62 -24.23
CA LEU A 387 -17.16 -6.06 -24.45
C LEU A 387 -18.35 -6.73 -23.77
N ASP A 388 -18.81 -7.85 -24.31
CA ASP A 388 -19.94 -8.62 -23.79
C ASP A 388 -19.65 -9.18 -22.38
N PRO A 389 -20.62 -9.21 -21.44
CA PRO A 389 -20.44 -9.84 -20.13
C PRO A 389 -19.97 -11.30 -20.20
N ALA A 390 -20.35 -12.02 -21.27
CA ALA A 390 -19.90 -13.40 -21.52
C ALA A 390 -18.40 -13.50 -21.87
N ALA A 391 -17.83 -12.50 -22.53
CA ALA A 391 -16.39 -12.44 -22.82
C ALA A 391 -15.57 -12.10 -21.57
N LEU A 392 -16.11 -11.21 -20.74
CA LEU A 392 -15.49 -10.76 -19.51
C LEU A 392 -15.59 -11.80 -18.38
N ALA A 393 -16.49 -12.78 -18.48
CA ALA A 393 -16.75 -13.77 -17.43
C ALA A 393 -15.50 -14.54 -16.97
N ASP A 394 -14.63 -14.98 -17.87
CA ASP A 394 -13.41 -15.71 -17.47
C ASP A 394 -12.35 -14.78 -16.85
N VAL A 395 -12.19 -13.56 -17.37
CA VAL A 395 -11.34 -12.51 -16.76
C VAL A 395 -11.81 -12.23 -15.32
N ILE A 396 -13.12 -12.05 -15.14
CA ILE A 396 -13.73 -11.81 -13.82
C ILE A 396 -13.55 -13.02 -12.90
N ASN A 397 -13.73 -14.26 -13.34
CA ASN A 397 -13.54 -15.44 -12.48
C ASN A 397 -12.06 -15.67 -12.13
N THR A 398 -11.15 -15.46 -13.08
CA THR A 398 -9.69 -15.71 -12.90
C THR A 398 -8.95 -14.63 -12.11
N ARG A 399 -9.59 -13.47 -11.83
CA ARG A 399 -8.97 -12.25 -11.27
C ARG A 399 -8.12 -12.39 -9.99
N GLY A 400 -8.39 -13.40 -9.16
CA GLY A 400 -7.72 -13.54 -7.85
C GLY A 400 -7.97 -12.33 -6.95
N THR A 401 -6.94 -11.86 -6.24
CA THR A 401 -7.00 -10.66 -5.38
C THR A 401 -7.16 -9.34 -6.13
N THR A 402 -6.93 -9.32 -7.44
CA THR A 402 -6.99 -8.11 -8.27
C THR A 402 -8.36 -7.44 -8.22
N LYS A 403 -8.40 -6.15 -7.84
CA LYS A 403 -9.61 -5.32 -7.95
C LYS A 403 -9.83 -4.93 -9.42
N ILE A 404 -11.08 -4.92 -9.88
CA ILE A 404 -11.39 -4.66 -11.28
C ILE A 404 -11.91 -3.24 -11.47
N ILE A 405 -11.30 -2.50 -12.40
CA ILE A 405 -11.76 -1.19 -12.86
C ILE A 405 -12.51 -1.41 -14.18
N GLY A 406 -13.84 -1.25 -14.16
CA GLY A 406 -14.64 -1.26 -15.38
C GLY A 406 -14.42 0.04 -16.15
N HIS A 407 -13.68 0.01 -17.26
CA HIS A 407 -13.31 1.18 -18.05
C HIS A 407 -14.18 1.33 -19.31
N LEU A 408 -14.57 2.56 -19.64
CA LEU A 408 -15.18 2.91 -20.91
C LEU A 408 -14.74 4.31 -21.38
N HIS A 409 -14.48 4.42 -22.68
CA HIS A 409 -14.34 5.70 -23.39
C HIS A 409 -15.38 5.77 -24.52
N ALA A 410 -16.22 6.81 -24.54
CA ALA A 410 -17.22 7.01 -25.59
C ALA A 410 -17.63 8.48 -25.72
N ASP A 411 -17.78 9.01 -26.95
CA ASP A 411 -18.36 10.34 -27.15
C ASP A 411 -19.89 10.31 -27.09
N LYS A 412 -20.40 10.19 -25.86
CA LYS A 412 -21.83 10.21 -25.52
C LYS A 412 -22.13 11.32 -24.50
N PRO A 413 -23.20 12.12 -24.66
CA PRO A 413 -23.60 13.13 -23.66
C PRO A 413 -23.78 12.52 -22.25
N TRP A 414 -23.42 13.24 -21.19
CA TRP A 414 -23.44 12.74 -19.80
C TRP A 414 -24.85 12.56 -19.21
N ASP A 415 -25.85 13.15 -19.86
CA ASP A 415 -27.28 12.99 -19.59
C ASP A 415 -27.88 11.72 -20.23
N ASP A 416 -27.21 11.13 -21.24
CA ASP A 416 -27.62 9.87 -21.87
C ASP A 416 -27.68 8.73 -20.84
N HIS A 417 -28.82 8.03 -20.78
CA HIS A 417 -29.04 6.89 -19.89
C HIS A 417 -28.02 5.75 -20.13
N PHE A 418 -27.42 5.68 -21.32
CA PHE A 418 -26.28 4.82 -21.65
C PHE A 418 -25.24 4.71 -20.52
N TRP A 419 -24.83 5.83 -19.92
CA TRP A 419 -23.82 5.81 -18.86
C TRP A 419 -24.28 5.09 -17.58
N VAL A 420 -25.58 5.16 -17.26
CA VAL A 420 -26.17 4.42 -16.13
C VAL A 420 -26.17 2.93 -16.44
N THR A 421 -26.60 2.52 -17.64
CA THR A 421 -26.58 1.12 -18.07
C THR A 421 -25.16 0.52 -18.03
N GLN A 422 -24.13 1.28 -18.40
CA GLN A 422 -22.74 0.81 -18.32
C GLN A 422 -22.19 0.78 -16.88
N TYR A 423 -22.64 1.68 -16.00
CA TYR A 423 -22.36 1.59 -14.56
C TYR A 423 -23.00 0.34 -13.94
N GLU A 424 -24.29 0.08 -14.20
CA GLU A 424 -25.01 -1.11 -13.74
C GLU A 424 -24.37 -2.41 -14.25
N LYS A 425 -23.93 -2.44 -15.51
CA LYS A 425 -23.14 -3.54 -16.09
C LYS A 425 -21.85 -3.78 -15.31
N ALA A 426 -21.10 -2.73 -14.98
CA ALA A 426 -19.85 -2.84 -14.22
C ALA A 426 -20.11 -3.33 -12.77
N VAL A 427 -21.18 -2.86 -12.13
CA VAL A 427 -21.64 -3.33 -10.82
C VAL A 427 -21.99 -4.82 -10.88
N HIS A 428 -22.75 -5.27 -11.89
CA HIS A 428 -23.12 -6.68 -12.05
C HIS A 428 -21.92 -7.60 -12.30
N LEU A 429 -20.90 -7.12 -13.01
CA LEU A 429 -19.61 -7.82 -13.20
C LEU A 429 -18.76 -7.87 -11.91
N GLY A 430 -19.16 -7.19 -10.82
CA GLY A 430 -18.40 -7.11 -9.59
C GLY A 430 -17.15 -6.23 -9.68
N CYS A 431 -17.19 -5.17 -10.51
CA CYS A 431 -16.12 -4.17 -10.56
C CYS A 431 -16.02 -3.44 -9.21
N SER A 432 -14.78 -3.19 -8.77
CA SER A 432 -14.50 -2.44 -7.53
C SER A 432 -14.54 -0.93 -7.75
N VAL A 433 -14.34 -0.48 -8.99
CA VAL A 433 -14.36 0.92 -9.43
C VAL A 433 -14.89 0.96 -10.87
N VAL A 434 -15.56 2.05 -11.27
CA VAL A 434 -15.96 2.29 -12.67
C VAL A 434 -15.26 3.55 -13.19
N ARG A 435 -14.63 3.49 -14.37
CA ARG A 435 -13.98 4.63 -15.05
C ARG A 435 -14.69 4.93 -16.36
N LEU A 436 -15.50 5.99 -16.37
CA LEU A 436 -16.27 6.43 -17.53
C LEU A 436 -15.67 7.74 -18.05
N THR A 437 -15.44 7.85 -19.36
CA THR A 437 -14.76 9.02 -19.95
C THR A 437 -15.27 9.37 -21.35
N ARG A 438 -15.20 10.66 -21.72
CA ARG A 438 -15.56 11.15 -23.07
C ARG A 438 -14.69 12.35 -23.46
N PRO A 439 -14.51 12.68 -24.75
CA PRO A 439 -13.85 13.94 -25.14
C PRO A 439 -14.69 15.17 -24.74
N ALA A 440 -14.03 16.20 -24.18
CA ALA A 440 -14.62 17.53 -24.09
C ALA A 440 -14.54 18.24 -25.45
N ARG A 441 -15.63 18.87 -25.86
CA ARG A 441 -15.68 19.78 -27.03
C ARG A 441 -15.67 21.25 -26.60
N SER A 442 -16.16 21.51 -25.39
CA SER A 442 -16.38 22.84 -24.81
C SER A 442 -15.88 22.88 -23.36
N ILE A 443 -15.98 24.05 -22.73
CA ILE A 443 -15.80 24.21 -21.28
C ILE A 443 -17.07 23.83 -20.50
N ASP A 444 -18.24 23.72 -21.17
CA ASP A 444 -19.52 23.50 -20.51
C ASP A 444 -19.80 22.00 -20.26
N ASP A 445 -19.14 21.11 -21.01
CA ASP A 445 -19.14 19.64 -20.80
C ASP A 445 -18.78 19.22 -19.35
N ASP A 446 -18.07 20.08 -18.59
CA ASP A 446 -17.71 19.84 -17.18
C ASP A 446 -18.90 20.00 -16.21
N VAL A 447 -19.93 20.77 -16.56
CA VAL A 447 -21.14 20.89 -15.72
C VAL A 447 -21.92 19.58 -15.79
N SER A 448 -21.99 18.99 -16.99
CA SER A 448 -22.68 17.73 -17.25
C SER A 448 -22.01 16.54 -16.57
N VAL A 449 -20.67 16.44 -16.56
CA VAL A 449 -19.97 15.35 -15.84
C VAL A 449 -20.11 15.47 -14.32
N ARG A 450 -20.10 16.69 -13.76
CA ARG A 450 -20.39 16.91 -12.33
C ARG A 450 -21.81 16.48 -11.98
N SER A 451 -22.79 16.82 -12.83
CA SER A 451 -24.19 16.43 -12.67
C SER A 451 -24.41 14.91 -12.82
N PHE A 452 -23.59 14.22 -13.63
CA PHE A 452 -23.55 12.76 -13.66
C PHE A 452 -22.92 12.18 -12.38
N SER A 453 -21.76 12.70 -11.96
CA SER A 453 -21.06 12.28 -10.73
C SER A 453 -21.98 12.34 -9.51
N SER A 454 -22.67 13.46 -9.28
CA SER A 454 -23.60 13.60 -8.15
C SER A 454 -24.85 12.72 -8.26
N ARG A 455 -25.32 12.38 -9.47
CA ARG A 455 -26.39 11.37 -9.65
C ARG A 455 -25.91 9.96 -9.27
N MET A 456 -24.65 9.62 -9.56
CA MET A 456 -24.08 8.33 -9.18
C MET A 456 -23.77 8.25 -7.68
N GLU A 457 -23.35 9.35 -7.04
CA GLU A 457 -23.19 9.41 -5.58
C GLU A 457 -24.52 9.37 -4.80
N ALA A 458 -25.63 9.76 -5.45
CA ALA A 458 -26.99 9.59 -4.93
C ALA A 458 -27.63 8.24 -5.32
N HIS A 459 -26.94 7.41 -6.12
CA HIS A 459 -27.41 6.07 -6.46
C HIS A 459 -27.20 5.14 -5.25
N GLY A 460 -28.13 4.21 -5.00
CA GLY A 460 -28.06 3.30 -3.85
C GLY A 460 -26.93 2.27 -3.87
N THR A 461 -25.95 2.41 -4.76
CA THR A 461 -24.88 1.45 -5.05
C THR A 461 -23.52 2.08 -4.75
N GLN A 462 -22.75 1.49 -3.83
CA GLN A 462 -21.53 2.12 -3.28
C GLN A 462 -20.25 1.99 -4.14
N VAL A 463 -20.33 1.63 -5.42
CA VAL A 463 -19.13 1.44 -6.27
C VAL A 463 -18.60 2.81 -6.74
N PRO A 464 -17.35 3.22 -6.40
CA PRO A 464 -16.84 4.53 -6.77
C PRO A 464 -16.75 4.74 -8.29
N VAL A 465 -17.14 5.94 -8.74
CA VAL A 465 -17.09 6.36 -10.14
C VAL A 465 -15.99 7.39 -10.37
N ILE A 466 -15.03 7.03 -11.22
CA ILE A 466 -14.09 7.94 -11.86
C ILE A 466 -14.80 8.47 -13.12
N CYS A 467 -15.10 9.76 -13.19
CA CYS A 467 -15.73 10.36 -14.37
C CYS A 467 -15.17 11.74 -14.67
N TYR A 468 -14.66 11.89 -15.89
CA TYR A 468 -14.03 13.13 -16.37
C TYR A 468 -14.09 13.22 -17.90
N ASN A 469 -13.94 14.43 -18.41
CA ASN A 469 -13.77 14.69 -19.83
C ASN A 469 -12.29 14.64 -20.21
N THR A 470 -11.96 14.03 -21.35
CA THR A 470 -10.59 13.89 -21.86
C THR A 470 -10.16 15.11 -22.68
N GLY A 471 -8.86 15.20 -22.95
CA GLY A 471 -8.22 16.25 -23.75
C GLY A 471 -8.07 17.60 -23.02
N ARG A 472 -7.56 18.60 -23.75
CA ARG A 472 -7.18 19.91 -23.17
C ARG A 472 -8.35 20.67 -22.54
N ALA A 473 -9.55 20.59 -23.10
CA ALA A 473 -10.74 21.24 -22.55
C ALA A 473 -11.23 20.57 -21.25
N GLY A 474 -11.17 19.24 -21.19
CA GLY A 474 -11.65 18.45 -20.06
C GLY A 474 -10.77 18.51 -18.79
N ARG A 475 -9.57 19.09 -18.88
CA ARG A 475 -8.60 19.27 -17.77
C ARG A 475 -9.23 19.71 -16.45
N ARG A 476 -10.23 20.59 -16.48
CA ARG A 476 -10.85 21.09 -15.25
C ARG A 476 -11.73 20.01 -14.60
N SER A 477 -12.53 19.23 -15.32
CA SER A 477 -13.18 18.04 -14.74
C SER A 477 -12.18 17.05 -14.13
N ILE A 478 -11.03 16.84 -14.77
CA ILE A 478 -9.95 15.98 -14.26
C ILE A 478 -9.43 16.50 -12.91
N CYS A 479 -9.15 17.80 -12.77
CA CYS A 479 -8.71 18.36 -11.49
C CYS A 479 -9.71 18.17 -10.34
N PHE A 480 -11.02 18.05 -10.63
CA PHE A 480 -12.07 17.87 -9.63
C PHE A 480 -12.59 16.43 -9.52
N ASN A 481 -12.07 15.49 -10.31
CA ASN A 481 -12.38 14.07 -10.16
C ASN A 481 -11.91 13.56 -8.78
N LYS A 482 -12.73 12.73 -8.15
CA LYS A 482 -12.57 12.37 -6.73
C LYS A 482 -11.69 11.14 -6.50
N TYR A 483 -11.55 10.24 -7.47
CA TYR A 483 -10.94 8.92 -7.26
C TYR A 483 -9.97 8.58 -8.39
N LEU A 484 -8.74 8.19 -8.07
CA LEU A 484 -7.72 7.72 -9.03
C LEU A 484 -7.59 8.60 -10.29
N THR A 485 -7.56 9.93 -10.09
CA THR A 485 -7.42 10.93 -11.15
C THR A 485 -6.14 10.70 -11.96
N PRO A 486 -6.22 10.43 -13.28
CA PRO A 486 -5.06 10.10 -14.08
C PRO A 486 -4.20 11.32 -14.39
N VAL A 487 -2.90 11.19 -14.17
CA VAL A 487 -1.90 12.24 -14.29
C VAL A 487 -0.61 11.73 -14.93
N VAL A 488 0.12 12.59 -15.64
CA VAL A 488 1.42 12.26 -16.21
C VAL A 488 2.55 12.48 -15.20
N ALA A 489 3.65 11.73 -15.34
CA ALA A 489 4.87 11.96 -14.56
C ALA A 489 5.50 13.32 -14.88
N ALA A 490 6.08 13.98 -13.87
CA ALA A 490 6.64 15.33 -14.00
C ALA A 490 7.80 15.39 -15.03
N SER A 491 8.68 14.40 -15.05
CA SER A 491 9.77 14.31 -16.04
C SER A 491 9.27 14.22 -17.48
N LYS A 492 8.13 13.55 -17.73
CA LYS A 492 7.48 13.47 -19.05
C LYS A 492 6.80 14.80 -19.43
N ARG A 493 6.28 15.54 -18.44
CA ARG A 493 5.74 16.89 -18.59
C ARG A 493 6.83 17.94 -18.93
N GLU A 494 8.04 17.76 -18.42
CA GLU A 494 9.20 18.62 -18.68
C GLU A 494 9.90 18.29 -20.02
N LYS A 495 10.08 17.01 -20.34
CA LYS A 495 10.70 16.56 -21.61
C LYS A 495 9.84 16.84 -22.86
N SER A 496 8.56 17.16 -22.73
CA SER A 496 7.63 17.27 -23.87
C SER A 496 7.44 18.70 -24.42
N ASN A 497 7.78 18.89 -25.70
CA ASN A 497 7.38 20.08 -26.47
C ASN A 497 5.84 20.11 -26.57
N GLN A 498 5.20 20.97 -25.77
CA GLN A 498 3.76 20.92 -25.48
C GLN A 498 2.84 21.04 -26.70
N ILE A 499 3.33 21.54 -27.84
CA ILE A 499 2.54 21.70 -29.07
C ILE A 499 2.51 20.40 -29.87
N ALA A 500 3.67 19.75 -30.06
CA ALA A 500 3.79 18.51 -30.83
C ALA A 500 3.13 17.33 -30.09
N SER A 501 3.31 17.24 -28.78
CA SER A 501 2.73 16.16 -27.97
C SER A 501 1.19 16.17 -27.96
N THR A 502 0.55 17.35 -27.95
CA THR A 502 -0.93 17.44 -28.05
C THR A 502 -1.50 17.06 -29.41
N ALA A 503 -0.71 17.09 -30.48
CA ALA A 503 -1.15 16.62 -31.80
C ALA A 503 -1.11 15.09 -31.92
N GLN A 504 -0.20 14.44 -31.18
CA GLN A 504 -0.05 12.97 -31.16
C GLN A 504 -1.04 12.30 -30.19
N TYR A 505 -1.33 12.93 -29.05
CA TYR A 505 -2.22 12.41 -28.00
C TYR A 505 -3.31 13.44 -27.63
N PRO A 506 -4.39 13.56 -28.44
CA PRO A 506 -5.40 14.61 -28.28
C PRO A 506 -6.31 14.43 -27.05
N TYR A 507 -6.40 13.20 -26.52
CA TYR A 507 -7.21 12.87 -25.34
C TYR A 507 -6.45 13.02 -24.01
N ASP A 508 -5.14 13.22 -24.04
CA ASP A 508 -4.34 13.30 -22.82
C ASP A 508 -4.53 14.65 -22.10
N SER A 509 -4.60 14.60 -20.78
CA SER A 509 -4.70 15.80 -19.95
C SER A 509 -3.39 16.58 -19.93
N TRP A 510 -2.25 15.89 -19.95
CA TRP A 510 -0.92 16.43 -19.64
C TRP A 510 -0.91 17.23 -18.33
N LEU A 511 -1.63 16.76 -17.30
CA LEU A 511 -1.59 17.30 -15.94
C LEU A 511 -0.78 16.37 -15.03
N THR A 512 0.07 16.92 -14.18
CA THR A 512 0.79 16.20 -13.12
C THR A 512 -0.04 16.11 -11.82
N ALA A 513 0.32 15.18 -10.91
CA ALA A 513 -0.28 15.11 -9.58
C ALA A 513 -0.18 16.43 -8.79
N LYS A 514 0.92 17.16 -9.02
CA LYS A 514 1.20 18.49 -8.47
C LYS A 514 0.25 19.55 -9.04
N GLU A 515 0.09 19.64 -10.37
CA GLU A 515 -0.84 20.58 -11.01
C GLU A 515 -2.30 20.33 -10.58
N VAL A 516 -2.73 19.06 -10.48
CA VAL A 516 -4.07 18.69 -9.96
C VAL A 516 -4.24 19.14 -8.50
N THR A 517 -3.26 18.86 -7.65
CA THR A 517 -3.32 19.25 -6.23
C THR A 517 -3.34 20.77 -6.08
N GLN A 518 -2.51 21.51 -6.84
CA GLN A 518 -2.51 22.97 -6.86
C GLN A 518 -3.85 23.55 -7.33
N ALA A 519 -4.56 22.90 -8.25
CA ALA A 519 -5.89 23.32 -8.70
C ALA A 519 -6.95 23.21 -7.59
N LEU A 520 -6.86 22.21 -6.70
CA LEU A 520 -7.78 22.06 -5.55
C LEU A 520 -7.60 23.18 -4.52
N TYR A 521 -6.36 23.61 -4.25
CA TYR A 521 -6.10 24.79 -3.41
C TYR A 521 -6.50 26.10 -4.11
N SER A 522 -6.17 26.26 -5.39
CA SER A 522 -6.47 27.47 -6.19
C SER A 522 -7.97 27.67 -6.47
N SER A 523 -8.80 26.69 -6.12
CA SER A 523 -10.27 26.72 -6.24
C SER A 523 -10.99 26.71 -4.89
N PHE A 524 -10.26 26.85 -3.78
CA PHE A 524 -10.80 26.83 -2.42
C PHE A 524 -11.52 25.51 -2.05
N THR A 525 -11.14 24.40 -2.70
CA THR A 525 -11.57 23.04 -2.29
C THR A 525 -10.77 22.57 -1.07
N PHE A 526 -9.52 23.02 -0.96
CA PHE A 526 -8.62 22.83 0.17
C PHE A 526 -7.98 24.17 0.60
N ASP A 527 -7.63 24.26 1.88
CA ASP A 527 -7.04 25.44 2.53
C ASP A 527 -5.55 25.24 2.89
N PRO A 528 -4.73 26.31 2.87
CA PRO A 528 -3.34 26.27 3.36
C PRO A 528 -3.26 26.03 4.88
N MET A 529 -2.77 24.84 5.26
CA MET A 529 -2.71 24.40 6.65
C MET A 529 -1.36 24.72 7.32
N GLN A 530 -1.41 24.83 8.64
CA GLN A 530 -0.28 25.12 9.53
C GLN A 530 0.05 23.90 10.39
N MET A 531 1.19 23.26 10.11
CA MET A 531 1.70 22.14 10.89
C MET A 531 2.84 22.60 11.80
N TYR A 532 2.96 22.00 12.97
CA TYR A 532 3.92 22.41 13.99
C TYR A 532 4.78 21.26 14.51
N ILE A 533 5.92 21.60 15.12
CA ILE A 533 6.63 20.72 16.06
C ILE A 533 6.82 21.46 17.38
N ILE A 534 6.38 20.87 18.49
CA ILE A 534 6.46 21.44 19.84
C ILE A 534 7.43 20.65 20.74
N GLY A 535 8.28 21.37 21.47
CA GLY A 535 9.32 20.82 22.35
C GLY A 535 10.13 21.93 23.03
N VAL A 536 11.05 21.55 23.93
CA VAL A 536 11.89 22.52 24.67
C VAL A 536 13.13 22.96 23.87
N ARG A 537 13.65 22.09 22.99
CA ARG A 537 14.77 22.39 22.08
C ARG A 537 14.48 21.80 20.70
N LEU A 538 14.50 22.62 19.65
CA LEU A 538 14.08 22.29 18.29
C LEU A 538 15.00 22.86 17.20
N GLY A 539 15.94 23.76 17.52
CA GLY A 539 16.88 24.34 16.55
C GLY A 539 17.57 23.33 15.63
N TYR A 540 17.97 22.17 16.16
CA TYR A 540 18.61 21.07 15.40
C TYR A 540 17.61 20.19 14.60
N SER A 541 16.30 20.38 14.76
CA SER A 541 15.29 19.51 14.13
C SER A 541 15.22 19.75 12.62
N VAL A 542 15.37 18.68 11.84
CA VAL A 542 15.26 18.67 10.37
C VAL A 542 13.81 18.56 9.87
N SER A 543 12.84 18.22 10.74
CA SER A 543 11.44 18.01 10.37
C SER A 543 10.82 19.18 9.57
N PRO A 544 11.07 20.46 9.90
CA PRO A 544 10.55 21.57 9.10
C PRO A 544 11.08 21.61 7.67
N ALA A 545 12.36 21.28 7.42
CA ALA A 545 12.90 21.24 6.06
C ALA A 545 12.24 20.12 5.25
N MET A 546 12.28 18.90 5.80
CA MET A 546 11.69 17.69 5.24
C MET A 546 10.20 17.87 4.87
N HIS A 547 9.35 18.31 5.80
CA HIS A 547 7.92 18.47 5.53
C HIS A 547 7.64 19.62 4.54
N ASN A 548 8.33 20.77 4.65
CA ASN A 548 8.12 21.88 3.70
C ASN A 548 8.58 21.55 2.28
N VAL A 549 9.61 20.72 2.08
CA VAL A 549 9.95 20.21 0.74
C VAL A 549 8.89 19.21 0.25
N ALA A 550 8.40 18.30 1.10
CA ALA A 550 7.34 17.36 0.76
C ALA A 550 6.05 18.05 0.29
N TYR A 551 5.58 19.06 1.04
CA TYR A 551 4.40 19.85 0.66
C TYR A 551 4.57 20.52 -0.72
N ARG A 552 5.73 21.16 -0.96
CA ARG A 552 6.04 21.81 -2.25
C ARG A 552 6.22 20.83 -3.41
N ALA A 553 6.67 19.60 -3.15
CA ALA A 553 6.72 18.53 -4.14
C ALA A 553 5.31 18.07 -4.53
N CYS A 554 4.44 17.83 -3.55
CA CYS A 554 3.04 17.42 -3.76
C CYS A 554 2.10 18.57 -4.18
N GLY A 555 2.57 19.81 -4.29
CA GLY A 555 1.75 20.95 -4.74
C GLY A 555 0.87 21.58 -3.65
N MET A 556 1.15 21.30 -2.37
CA MET A 556 0.43 21.82 -1.23
C MET A 556 1.04 23.15 -0.73
N PRO A 557 0.23 24.19 -0.42
CA PRO A 557 0.69 25.46 0.14
C PRO A 557 0.86 25.44 1.68
N HIS A 558 0.95 24.26 2.28
CA HIS A 558 1.11 24.07 3.73
C HIS A 558 2.49 24.53 4.22
N THR A 559 2.57 24.93 5.48
CA THR A 559 3.86 25.25 6.13
C THR A 559 4.04 24.53 7.45
N PHE A 560 5.24 23.95 7.65
CA PHE A 560 5.68 23.31 8.89
C PHE A 560 6.61 24.23 9.69
N SER A 561 6.31 24.50 10.96
CA SER A 561 7.04 25.46 11.81
C SER A 561 7.46 24.90 13.17
N ARG A 562 8.55 25.43 13.75
CA ARG A 562 9.02 25.10 15.12
C ARG A 562 8.28 25.94 16.16
N ILE A 563 7.92 25.35 17.30
CA ILE A 563 7.36 26.02 18.47
C ILE A 563 8.18 25.58 19.70
N GLU A 564 9.24 26.31 20.02
CA GLU A 564 10.00 26.09 21.25
C GLU A 564 9.19 26.64 22.44
N SER A 565 8.95 25.80 23.44
CA SER A 565 8.09 26.12 24.59
C SER A 565 8.50 25.30 25.82
N PRO A 566 8.50 25.88 27.04
CA PRO A 566 8.69 25.14 28.29
C PRO A 566 7.45 24.34 28.74
N SER A 567 6.29 24.51 28.10
CA SER A 567 5.06 23.76 28.41
C SER A 567 4.30 23.34 27.15
N VAL A 568 3.68 22.16 27.20
CA VAL A 568 2.80 21.66 26.13
C VAL A 568 1.54 22.50 25.93
N ASN A 569 1.11 23.28 26.94
CA ASN A 569 -0.12 24.07 26.89
C ASN A 569 -0.16 25.09 25.73
N LYS A 570 1.00 25.44 25.15
CA LYS A 570 1.08 26.23 23.92
C LYS A 570 0.30 25.61 22.75
N LEU A 571 0.13 24.28 22.74
CA LEU A 571 -0.72 23.55 21.80
C LEU A 571 -2.18 24.04 21.84
N GLN A 572 -2.73 24.37 23.01
CA GLN A 572 -4.10 24.87 23.14
C GLN A 572 -4.30 26.23 22.42
N GLU A 573 -3.26 27.06 22.35
CA GLU A 573 -3.30 28.29 21.54
C GLU A 573 -3.24 28.01 20.04
N LEU A 574 -2.44 27.01 19.62
CA LEU A 574 -2.31 26.63 18.21
C LEU A 574 -3.61 26.02 17.68
N VAL A 575 -4.27 25.19 18.47
CA VAL A 575 -5.53 24.49 18.12
C VAL A 575 -6.71 25.45 17.93
N ARG A 576 -6.66 26.64 18.54
CA ARG A 576 -7.65 27.72 18.30
C ARG A 576 -7.52 28.38 16.91
N LYS A 577 -6.41 28.16 16.18
CA LYS A 577 -6.25 28.70 14.82
C LYS A 577 -7.05 27.87 13.83
N PRO A 578 -7.87 28.48 12.96
CA PRO A 578 -8.73 27.70 12.07
C PRO A 578 -7.97 26.85 11.06
N ASN A 579 -6.75 27.25 10.70
CA ASN A 579 -5.86 26.53 9.78
C ASN A 579 -4.85 25.60 10.48
N PHE A 580 -5.00 25.29 11.78
CA PHE A 580 -4.19 24.25 12.43
C PHE A 580 -4.37 22.91 11.71
N GLY A 581 -3.27 22.36 11.17
CA GLY A 581 -3.24 21.09 10.44
C GLY A 581 -2.76 19.90 11.27
N GLY A 582 -2.05 20.16 12.37
CA GLY A 582 -1.53 19.15 13.29
C GLY A 582 -0.24 19.59 13.98
N SER A 583 0.23 18.80 14.94
CA SER A 583 1.53 19.01 15.59
C SER A 583 2.26 17.71 15.85
N VAL A 584 3.55 17.68 15.52
CA VAL A 584 4.51 16.74 16.10
C VAL A 584 4.82 17.19 17.53
N VAL A 585 4.97 16.25 18.46
CA VAL A 585 5.23 16.48 19.88
C VAL A 585 6.49 15.70 20.26
N ILE A 586 7.53 16.41 20.72
CA ILE A 586 8.79 15.77 21.14
C ILE A 586 8.97 15.80 22.66
N GLN A 587 10.17 15.48 23.13
CA GLN A 587 10.52 15.53 24.55
C GLN A 587 10.40 16.96 25.12
N PRO A 588 9.92 17.12 26.38
CA PRO A 588 9.48 16.07 27.30
C PRO A 588 8.00 15.66 27.13
N PHE A 589 7.22 16.39 26.33
CA PHE A 589 5.75 16.47 26.39
C PHE A 589 4.96 15.24 25.92
N LYS A 590 5.60 14.19 25.37
CA LYS A 590 4.93 13.01 24.79
C LYS A 590 3.99 12.23 25.72
N MET A 591 4.20 12.35 27.03
CA MET A 591 3.32 11.79 28.06
C MET A 591 2.23 12.80 28.45
N GLU A 592 2.62 14.06 28.65
CA GLU A 592 1.78 15.17 29.12
C GLU A 592 0.65 15.51 28.14
N VAL A 593 0.95 15.48 26.84
CA VAL A 593 -0.03 15.75 25.78
C VAL A 593 -1.18 14.74 25.72
N MET A 594 -1.04 13.56 26.36
CA MET A 594 -2.14 12.60 26.46
C MET A 594 -3.34 13.13 27.27
N ALA A 595 -3.12 14.13 28.13
CA ALA A 595 -4.19 14.82 28.85
C ALA A 595 -4.83 15.97 28.04
N LEU A 596 -4.32 16.25 26.82
CA LEU A 596 -4.82 17.29 25.92
C LEU A 596 -5.50 16.74 24.65
N VAL A 597 -5.57 15.42 24.47
CA VAL A 597 -6.22 14.80 23.30
C VAL A 597 -7.47 14.03 23.71
N ASP A 598 -8.57 14.27 22.99
CA ASP A 598 -9.87 13.64 23.24
C ASP A 598 -9.89 12.14 22.89
N SER A 599 -8.98 11.70 22.00
CA SER A 599 -8.87 10.32 21.54
C SER A 599 -7.42 9.89 21.30
N LEU A 600 -7.19 8.58 21.32
CA LEU A 600 -5.90 7.95 21.07
C LEU A 600 -6.03 6.82 20.05
N SER A 601 -5.07 6.71 19.13
CA SER A 601 -4.91 5.52 18.28
C SER A 601 -4.68 4.26 19.11
N GLN A 602 -4.91 3.08 18.52
CA GLN A 602 -4.55 1.81 19.19
C GLN A 602 -3.05 1.74 19.55
N HIS A 603 -2.19 2.34 18.72
CA HIS A 603 -0.74 2.34 18.90
C HIS A 603 -0.32 3.29 20.03
N ALA A 604 -0.80 4.54 20.03
CA ALA A 604 -0.54 5.52 21.09
C ALA A 604 -1.08 5.07 22.46
N ARG A 605 -2.24 4.40 22.48
CA ARG A 605 -2.84 3.81 23.68
C ARG A 605 -2.00 2.66 24.23
N ALA A 606 -1.51 1.76 23.38
CA ALA A 606 -0.66 0.64 23.78
C ALA A 606 0.75 1.10 24.23
N ILE A 607 1.36 2.06 23.51
CA ILE A 607 2.64 2.68 23.90
C ILE A 607 2.48 3.49 25.20
N GLY A 608 1.32 4.11 25.39
CA GLY A 608 1.09 5.10 26.43
C GLY A 608 1.96 6.34 26.24
N ALA A 609 2.08 6.84 24.99
CA ALA A 609 2.74 8.10 24.64
C ALA A 609 2.32 8.56 23.24
N VAL A 610 2.14 9.87 23.04
CA VAL A 610 1.76 10.50 21.77
C VAL A 610 2.93 11.32 21.23
N ASN A 611 3.24 11.20 19.93
CA ASN A 611 4.18 12.07 19.23
C ASN A 611 3.53 12.89 18.10
N THR A 612 2.28 12.61 17.76
CA THR A 612 1.59 13.20 16.60
C THR A 612 0.16 13.53 16.98
N VAL A 613 -0.24 14.80 16.85
CA VAL A 613 -1.58 15.29 17.19
C VAL A 613 -2.26 15.79 15.91
N VAL A 614 -3.44 15.25 15.63
CA VAL A 614 -4.24 15.49 14.42
C VAL A 614 -5.58 16.15 14.81
N PRO A 615 -5.99 17.26 14.17
CA PRO A 615 -7.27 17.90 14.46
C PRO A 615 -8.44 17.16 13.81
N VAL A 616 -9.54 17.06 14.56
CA VAL A 616 -10.84 16.53 14.12
C VAL A 616 -11.82 17.69 14.02
N ARG A 617 -12.51 17.84 12.88
CA ARG A 617 -13.40 18.99 12.61
C ARG A 617 -14.88 18.62 12.55
N ARG A 618 -15.18 17.36 12.23
CA ARG A 618 -16.47 16.69 12.34
C ARG A 618 -16.37 15.52 13.32
N ARG A 619 -17.38 15.40 14.18
CA ARG A 619 -17.68 14.21 14.97
C ARG A 619 -18.65 13.31 14.20
N ASN A 620 -18.65 12.02 14.51
CA ASN A 620 -19.57 11.04 13.93
C ASN A 620 -21.03 11.36 14.35
N GLU A 621 -22.01 10.74 13.70
CA GLU A 621 -23.45 11.01 13.96
C GLU A 621 -23.87 10.67 15.40
N ASP A 622 -23.13 9.78 16.07
CA ASP A 622 -23.26 9.44 17.50
C ASP A 622 -22.53 10.42 18.45
N GLY A 623 -21.87 11.45 17.92
CA GLY A 623 -21.02 12.39 18.65
C GLY A 623 -19.59 11.90 18.91
N GLY A 624 -19.24 10.70 18.43
CA GLY A 624 -17.92 10.08 18.53
C GLY A 624 -16.85 10.76 17.67
N ILE A 625 -15.61 10.28 17.79
CA ILE A 625 -14.48 10.78 16.99
C ILE A 625 -14.21 9.80 15.84
N PRO A 626 -14.10 10.27 14.58
CA PRO A 626 -13.92 9.38 13.44
C PRO A 626 -12.62 8.59 13.51
N SER A 627 -12.65 7.33 13.09
CA SER A 627 -11.48 6.46 12.95
C SER A 627 -11.11 6.22 11.48
N ASP A 628 -9.97 5.57 11.27
CA ASP A 628 -9.58 4.93 10.00
C ASP A 628 -9.74 5.86 8.77
N LEU A 629 -10.55 5.47 7.78
CA LEU A 629 -10.79 6.28 6.56
C LEU A 629 -11.38 7.66 6.87
N GLU A 630 -12.33 7.74 7.82
CA GLU A 630 -13.09 8.96 8.08
C GLU A 630 -12.21 10.06 8.67
N LEU A 631 -11.19 9.69 9.45
CA LEU A 631 -10.19 10.59 9.99
C LEU A 631 -9.44 11.36 8.88
N PHE A 632 -9.41 10.86 7.64
CA PHE A 632 -8.78 11.52 6.49
C PHE A 632 -9.71 12.42 5.67
N HIS A 633 -11.04 12.37 5.86
CA HIS A 633 -12.00 13.07 4.98
C HIS A 633 -11.90 14.60 5.00
N GLU A 634 -11.42 15.19 6.11
CA GLU A 634 -11.35 16.65 6.32
C GLU A 634 -9.90 17.16 6.45
N ARG A 635 -8.93 16.38 5.96
CA ARG A 635 -7.56 16.88 5.81
C ARG A 635 -7.54 18.01 4.79
N ASN A 636 -6.66 18.98 5.01
CA ASN A 636 -6.51 20.16 4.14
C ASN A 636 -7.76 21.05 4.06
N GLN A 637 -8.64 21.03 5.07
CA GLN A 637 -9.74 21.99 5.22
C GLN A 637 -9.61 22.73 6.56
N SER A 638 -9.90 24.02 6.55
CA SER A 638 -9.85 24.90 7.72
C SER A 638 -11.21 25.03 8.42
N GLY A 639 -11.21 25.53 9.65
CA GLY A 639 -12.43 25.74 10.44
C GLY A 639 -12.18 25.60 11.96
N PRO A 640 -13.23 25.48 12.78
CA PRO A 640 -13.06 25.10 14.18
C PRO A 640 -12.48 23.68 14.31
N VAL A 641 -11.75 23.42 15.39
CA VAL A 641 -11.34 22.07 15.80
C VAL A 641 -12.33 21.60 16.86
N GLN A 642 -12.98 20.45 16.65
CA GLN A 642 -13.99 19.89 17.55
C GLN A 642 -13.43 18.83 18.53
N ALA A 643 -12.28 18.24 18.20
CA ALA A 643 -11.54 17.29 19.02
C ALA A 643 -10.10 17.12 18.49
N LEU A 644 -9.25 16.48 19.28
CA LEU A 644 -7.88 16.09 18.93
C LEU A 644 -7.69 14.58 18.99
N TYR A 645 -7.03 14.04 17.98
CA TYR A 645 -6.62 12.64 17.88
C TYR A 645 -5.11 12.52 18.09
N GLY A 646 -4.69 11.75 19.09
CA GLY A 646 -3.30 11.50 19.42
C GLY A 646 -2.81 10.16 18.88
N ASP A 647 -1.73 10.19 18.09
CA ASP A 647 -1.04 9.01 17.54
C ASP A 647 0.45 8.97 17.92
N ASN A 648 1.08 7.84 17.65
CA ASN A 648 2.51 7.62 17.78
C ASN A 648 3.06 6.99 16.49
N THR A 649 3.97 7.68 15.82
CA THR A 649 4.63 7.19 14.60
C THR A 649 6.05 6.67 14.83
N GLU A 650 6.55 6.74 16.06
CA GLU A 650 7.97 6.44 16.38
C GLU A 650 8.24 4.94 16.35
N TRP A 651 7.24 4.14 16.73
CA TRP A 651 7.32 2.69 16.63
C TRP A 651 7.41 2.21 15.16
N ILE A 652 6.80 2.94 14.20
CA ILE A 652 6.92 2.67 12.76
C ILE A 652 8.38 2.83 12.34
N GLY A 653 8.99 3.97 12.66
CA GLY A 653 10.39 4.23 12.32
C GLY A 653 11.37 3.24 12.96
N ILE A 654 11.17 2.89 14.23
CA ILE A 654 11.97 1.86 14.91
C ILE A 654 11.77 0.48 14.24
N ARG A 655 10.52 0.11 13.91
CA ARG A 655 10.20 -1.14 13.22
C ARG A 655 10.87 -1.23 11.85
N SER A 656 10.80 -0.16 11.05
CA SER A 656 11.50 -0.05 9.75
C SER A 656 13.01 -0.23 9.90
N CYS A 657 13.67 0.56 10.76
CA CYS A 657 15.13 0.51 10.92
C CYS A 657 15.63 -0.85 11.43
N VAL A 658 14.97 -1.42 12.43
CA VAL A 658 15.32 -2.75 12.96
C VAL A 658 15.16 -3.82 11.89
N ARG A 659 14.04 -3.83 11.15
CA ARG A 659 13.81 -4.78 10.05
C ARG A 659 14.83 -4.61 8.91
N ARG A 660 15.18 -3.36 8.56
CA ARG A 660 16.19 -3.03 7.55
C ARG A 660 17.61 -3.43 8.00
N GLY A 661 17.91 -3.39 9.30
CA GLY A 661 19.22 -3.79 9.84
C GLY A 661 19.41 -5.30 10.10
N LEU A 662 18.36 -6.03 10.47
CA LEU A 662 18.48 -7.46 10.82
C LEU A 662 18.84 -8.36 9.62
N SER A 663 19.99 -9.04 9.66
CA SER A 663 20.33 -10.04 8.64
C SER A 663 19.37 -11.26 8.69
N PRO A 664 19.19 -12.03 7.59
CA PRO A 664 18.29 -13.20 7.57
C PRO A 664 18.64 -14.28 8.61
N ALA A 665 19.91 -14.40 8.99
CA ALA A 665 20.35 -15.28 10.10
C ALA A 665 19.77 -14.86 11.46
N ASN A 666 19.51 -13.57 11.65
CA ASN A 666 18.92 -12.96 12.83
C ASN A 666 17.41 -12.65 12.65
N ALA A 667 16.74 -13.26 11.66
CA ALA A 667 15.29 -13.14 11.47
C ALA A 667 14.53 -13.47 12.78
N VAL A 668 13.50 -12.69 13.09
CA VAL A 668 12.85 -12.72 14.41
C VAL A 668 12.13 -14.04 14.65
N ARG A 669 12.32 -14.60 15.85
CA ARG A 669 11.72 -15.84 16.35
C ARG A 669 11.28 -15.62 17.80
N PRO A 670 10.43 -16.48 18.39
CA PRO A 670 10.06 -16.38 19.81
C PRO A 670 11.24 -16.45 20.81
N SER A 671 12.41 -16.96 20.37
CA SER A 671 13.66 -16.97 21.14
C SER A 671 14.62 -15.81 20.84
N THR A 672 14.25 -14.89 19.96
CA THR A 672 14.99 -13.63 19.75
C THR A 672 14.93 -12.77 21.02
N CYS A 673 16.04 -12.11 21.33
CA CYS A 673 16.18 -11.20 22.45
C CYS A 673 16.52 -9.79 21.95
N GLY A 674 15.83 -8.78 22.49
CA GLY A 674 16.10 -7.37 22.25
C GLY A 674 16.59 -6.67 23.51
N LEU A 675 17.41 -5.62 23.36
CA LEU A 675 17.88 -4.75 24.43
C LEU A 675 17.44 -3.30 24.17
N ILE A 676 16.83 -2.65 25.15
CA ILE A 676 16.39 -1.26 25.08
C ILE A 676 17.09 -0.44 26.17
N ILE A 677 17.65 0.70 25.78
CA ILE A 677 18.46 1.56 26.64
C ILE A 677 17.73 2.90 26.82
N GLY A 678 17.27 3.17 28.04
CA GLY A 678 16.40 4.29 28.38
C GLY A 678 14.98 3.82 28.77
N ALA A 679 14.24 4.70 29.45
CA ALA A 679 12.85 4.44 29.88
C ALA A 679 11.86 5.60 29.58
N GLY A 680 12.20 6.48 28.63
CA GLY A 680 11.33 7.59 28.18
C GLY A 680 10.28 7.16 27.14
N GLY A 681 9.58 8.14 26.56
CA GLY A 681 8.59 7.90 25.49
C GLY A 681 9.16 7.13 24.28
N MET A 682 10.41 7.41 23.89
CA MET A 682 11.13 6.64 22.86
C MET A 682 11.25 5.16 23.21
N ALA A 683 11.57 4.83 24.47
CA ALA A 683 11.73 3.45 24.92
C ALA A 683 10.39 2.70 24.97
N ARG A 684 9.28 3.39 25.27
CA ARG A 684 7.93 2.83 25.15
C ARG A 684 7.59 2.49 23.70
N ALA A 685 7.89 3.38 22.75
CA ALA A 685 7.72 3.13 21.33
C ALA A 685 8.64 1.99 20.84
N ALA A 686 9.86 1.90 21.36
CA ALA A 686 10.78 0.79 21.07
C ALA A 686 10.26 -0.57 21.56
N VAL A 687 9.77 -0.68 22.80
CA VAL A 687 9.15 -1.93 23.30
C VAL A 687 8.00 -2.35 22.38
N TYR A 688 7.11 -1.42 22.04
CA TYR A 688 5.99 -1.71 21.16
C TYR A 688 6.45 -2.13 19.75
N ALA A 689 7.45 -1.45 19.16
CA ALA A 689 8.02 -1.83 17.87
C ALA A 689 8.63 -3.24 17.87
N LEU A 690 9.32 -3.65 18.95
CA LEU A 690 9.88 -5.00 19.07
C LEU A 690 8.78 -6.07 19.26
N LEU A 691 7.73 -5.77 20.05
CA LEU A 691 6.56 -6.65 20.16
C LEU A 691 5.82 -6.79 18.82
N GLN A 692 5.69 -5.70 18.05
CA GLN A 692 5.13 -5.67 16.69
C GLN A 692 6.03 -6.33 15.63
N LEU A 693 7.26 -6.69 15.97
CA LEU A 693 8.16 -7.55 15.19
C LEU A 693 8.13 -9.02 15.64
N GLY A 694 7.40 -9.36 16.72
CA GLY A 694 7.35 -10.70 17.28
C GLY A 694 8.47 -11.04 18.27
N VAL A 695 9.23 -10.05 18.77
CA VAL A 695 10.28 -10.25 19.77
C VAL A 695 9.64 -10.46 21.14
N MET A 696 9.72 -11.69 21.67
CA MET A 696 9.08 -12.07 22.94
C MET A 696 9.95 -11.89 24.18
N ASN A 697 11.25 -11.62 24.03
CA ASN A 697 12.17 -11.39 25.15
C ASN A 697 12.80 -10.01 24.98
N ILE A 698 12.55 -9.10 25.93
CA ILE A 698 13.05 -7.71 25.87
C ILE A 698 13.70 -7.38 27.21
N VAL A 699 14.99 -7.08 27.16
CA VAL A 699 15.79 -6.59 28.29
C VAL A 699 15.81 -5.06 28.24
N ILE A 700 15.66 -4.42 29.40
CA ILE A 700 15.60 -2.96 29.53
C ILE A 700 16.68 -2.52 30.53
N PHE A 701 17.46 -1.50 30.16
CA PHE A 701 18.40 -0.82 31.06
C PHE A 701 18.13 0.68 31.08
N ASN A 702 18.11 1.30 32.26
CA ASN A 702 17.96 2.75 32.42
C ASN A 702 18.64 3.23 33.70
N ARG A 703 19.25 4.43 33.67
CA ARG A 703 19.98 5.04 34.81
C ARG A 703 19.18 5.13 36.11
N THR A 704 17.85 5.25 36.01
CA THR A 704 16.90 5.32 37.13
C THR A 704 16.01 4.08 37.06
N TYR A 705 16.18 3.15 37.98
CA TYR A 705 15.56 1.81 37.94
C TYR A 705 14.03 1.88 37.99
N GLU A 706 13.50 2.82 38.75
CA GLU A 706 12.07 3.07 39.00
C GLU A 706 11.34 3.49 37.72
N ARG A 707 12.04 4.21 36.83
CA ARG A 707 11.51 4.56 35.49
C ARG A 707 11.40 3.33 34.59
N ALA A 708 12.35 2.39 34.67
CA ALA A 708 12.26 1.12 33.95
C ALA A 708 11.17 0.20 34.53
N GLN A 709 11.03 0.12 35.86
CA GLN A 709 9.93 -0.60 36.52
C GLN A 709 8.57 -0.05 36.07
N SER A 710 8.42 1.28 36.02
CA SER A 710 7.19 1.94 35.56
C SER A 710 6.85 1.63 34.09
N LEU A 711 7.86 1.47 33.24
CA LEU A 711 7.71 1.08 31.84
C LEU A 711 7.36 -0.42 31.70
N VAL A 712 7.99 -1.31 32.46
CA VAL A 712 7.63 -2.74 32.46
C VAL A 712 6.21 -2.95 32.98
N ALA A 713 5.86 -2.34 34.13
CA ALA A 713 4.52 -2.42 34.72
C ALA A 713 3.41 -1.87 33.81
N HIS A 714 3.73 -1.00 32.84
CA HIS A 714 2.81 -0.59 31.78
C HIS A 714 2.49 -1.76 30.83
N PHE A 715 3.51 -2.35 30.21
CA PHE A 715 3.32 -3.45 29.25
C PHE A 715 2.88 -4.77 29.90
N SER A 716 3.31 -5.07 31.13
CA SER A 716 2.83 -6.23 31.90
C SER A 716 1.34 -6.14 32.24
N ARG A 717 0.78 -4.94 32.45
CA ARG A 717 -0.67 -4.75 32.63
C ARG A 717 -1.43 -4.95 31.32
N LEU A 718 -0.99 -4.31 30.23
CA LEU A 718 -1.61 -4.46 28.91
C LEU A 718 -1.66 -5.92 28.43
N THR A 719 -0.61 -6.69 28.70
CA THR A 719 -0.53 -8.13 28.35
C THR A 719 -1.18 -9.07 29.38
N SER A 720 -1.74 -8.52 30.46
CA SER A 720 -2.52 -9.27 31.45
C SER A 720 -4.02 -8.98 31.37
N SER A 721 -4.42 -7.81 30.89
CA SER A 721 -5.82 -7.46 30.63
C SER A 721 -6.36 -8.17 29.39
N SER A 722 -7.55 -8.78 29.48
CA SER A 722 -8.21 -9.48 28.36
C SER A 722 -8.64 -8.57 27.19
N ALA A 723 -8.40 -7.26 27.27
CA ALA A 723 -8.66 -6.28 26.21
C ALA A 723 -7.81 -6.50 24.93
N ALA A 724 -6.86 -7.45 24.94
CA ALA A 724 -6.11 -7.86 23.75
C ALA A 724 -7.01 -8.34 22.59
N SER A 725 -8.24 -8.80 22.85
CA SER A 725 -9.21 -9.17 21.82
C SER A 725 -9.80 -7.99 21.03
N ALA A 726 -9.57 -6.73 21.47
CA ALA A 726 -10.03 -5.52 20.78
C ALA A 726 -8.90 -4.74 20.08
N ALA A 727 -7.65 -5.24 20.12
CA ALA A 727 -6.53 -4.67 19.38
C ALA A 727 -6.35 -5.45 18.07
N GLY A 728 -6.80 -4.87 16.95
CA GLY A 728 -6.89 -5.53 15.64
C GLY A 728 -5.55 -5.75 14.93
N SER A 729 -4.62 -6.50 15.55
CA SER A 729 -3.34 -6.89 14.94
C SER A 729 -3.02 -8.35 15.29
N ALA A 730 -3.07 -9.22 14.28
CA ALA A 730 -3.13 -10.68 14.42
C ALA A 730 -1.83 -11.39 14.85
N THR A 731 -0.94 -10.71 15.59
CA THR A 731 0.41 -11.20 15.93
C THR A 731 0.77 -11.16 17.43
N ILE A 732 -0.06 -10.59 18.30
CA ILE A 732 0.10 -10.79 19.76
C ILE A 732 -0.45 -12.19 20.13
N SER A 733 0.39 -13.20 19.89
CA SER A 733 0.13 -14.59 20.29
C SER A 733 -0.13 -14.70 21.80
N GLN A 734 -0.87 -15.71 22.24
CA GLN A 734 -1.37 -15.90 23.62
C GLN A 734 -0.28 -16.05 24.71
N LYS A 735 1.01 -15.94 24.38
CA LYS A 735 2.13 -15.99 25.32
C LYS A 735 2.53 -14.58 25.75
N ARG A 736 2.54 -14.32 27.06
CA ARG A 736 3.04 -13.06 27.62
C ARG A 736 4.52 -12.86 27.29
N PRO A 737 4.97 -11.65 26.90
CA PRO A 737 6.38 -11.37 26.65
C PRO A 737 7.17 -11.33 27.97
N ASN A 738 8.43 -11.76 27.91
CA ASN A 738 9.37 -11.70 29.01
C ASN A 738 10.07 -10.33 29.01
N LEU A 739 9.82 -9.53 30.05
CA LEU A 739 10.35 -8.17 30.21
C LEU A 739 11.28 -8.11 31.43
N THR A 740 12.60 -8.08 31.19
CA THR A 740 13.63 -8.12 32.23
C THR A 740 14.29 -6.74 32.38
N ILE A 741 14.57 -6.31 33.61
CA ILE A 741 15.26 -5.04 33.87
C ILE A 741 16.65 -5.33 34.45
N LEU A 742 17.69 -4.77 33.85
CA LEU A 742 19.04 -4.74 34.42
C LEU A 742 19.18 -3.55 35.38
N LYS A 743 19.69 -3.83 36.58
CA LYS A 743 19.91 -2.88 37.69
C LYS A 743 21.21 -2.08 37.51
N SER A 744 22.24 -2.69 36.92
CA SER A 744 23.54 -2.04 36.66
C SER A 744 24.11 -2.43 35.30
N ARG A 745 25.27 -1.86 34.93
CA ARG A 745 26.01 -2.22 33.70
C ARG A 745 26.81 -3.51 33.86
N ASP A 746 27.10 -3.84 35.12
CA ASP A 746 28.01 -4.91 35.56
C ASP A 746 27.25 -6.18 35.99
N GLU A 747 25.92 -6.08 36.15
CA GLU A 747 25.04 -7.23 36.34
C GLU A 747 25.13 -8.18 35.13
N ALA A 748 25.33 -9.47 35.39
CA ALA A 748 25.54 -10.47 34.35
C ALA A 748 24.31 -10.61 33.44
N TRP A 749 24.53 -10.80 32.13
CA TRP A 749 23.45 -11.08 31.19
C TRP A 749 22.63 -12.32 31.62
N PRO A 750 21.29 -12.27 31.70
CA PRO A 750 20.48 -13.35 32.26
C PRO A 750 20.66 -14.67 31.49
N GLU A 751 21.07 -15.73 32.18
CA GLU A 751 21.46 -17.01 31.57
C GLU A 751 20.34 -17.70 30.79
N HIS A 752 19.07 -17.48 31.19
CA HIS A 752 17.89 -18.01 30.49
C HIS A 752 17.56 -17.26 29.19
N LEU A 753 18.25 -16.15 28.89
CA LEU A 753 18.06 -15.36 27.69
C LEU A 753 19.23 -15.54 26.72
N ARG A 754 18.91 -15.60 25.42
CA ARG A 754 19.92 -15.46 24.37
C ARG A 754 20.54 -14.07 24.41
N ASP A 755 21.75 -13.97 23.89
CA ASP A 755 22.39 -12.69 23.59
C ASP A 755 21.46 -11.85 22.70
N PRO A 756 21.45 -10.52 22.85
CA PRO A 756 20.56 -9.68 22.05
C PRO A 756 21.06 -9.64 20.61
N THR A 757 20.13 -9.66 19.64
CA THR A 757 20.41 -9.41 18.22
C THR A 757 19.79 -8.10 17.72
N ILE A 758 19.10 -7.39 18.62
CA ILE A 758 18.49 -6.08 18.40
C ILE A 758 18.82 -5.22 19.62
N ILE A 759 19.46 -4.07 19.42
CA ILE A 759 19.78 -3.12 20.49
C ILE A 759 19.25 -1.74 20.08
N VAL A 760 18.46 -1.08 20.93
CA VAL A 760 17.86 0.24 20.63
C VAL A 760 18.20 1.26 21.73
N SER A 761 19.03 2.25 21.36
CA SER A 761 19.38 3.41 22.18
C SER A 761 18.30 4.48 22.07
N CYS A 762 17.58 4.67 23.18
CA CYS A 762 16.46 5.61 23.34
C CYS A 762 16.82 6.79 24.27
N ILE A 763 18.12 6.99 24.52
CA ILE A 763 18.67 8.12 25.29
C ILE A 763 18.95 9.30 24.36
N PRO A 764 18.66 10.55 24.76
CA PRO A 764 19.05 11.72 23.99
C PRO A 764 20.55 12.01 24.16
N THR A 765 21.18 12.53 23.11
CA THR A 765 22.56 13.07 23.18
C THR A 765 22.62 14.44 23.87
N ASP A 766 21.48 15.07 24.10
CA ASP A 766 21.36 16.34 24.80
C ASP A 766 21.52 16.20 26.34
N PRO A 767 22.05 17.24 27.01
CA PRO A 767 21.85 17.48 28.44
C PRO A 767 20.38 17.34 28.89
N ILE A 768 20.15 16.44 29.86
CA ILE A 768 18.90 16.31 30.61
C ILE A 768 19.14 16.84 32.03
N ASP A 769 18.20 17.63 32.57
CA ASP A 769 18.22 18.11 33.96
C ASP A 769 19.53 18.83 34.37
N GLY A 770 20.19 19.50 33.42
CA GLY A 770 21.47 20.21 33.61
C GLY A 770 22.73 19.33 33.62
N GLY A 771 22.60 17.99 33.55
CA GLY A 771 23.73 17.08 33.47
C GLY A 771 24.39 17.02 32.08
N PRO A 772 25.60 16.44 31.97
CA PRO A 772 26.30 16.31 30.69
C PRO A 772 25.54 15.42 29.69
N ALA A 773 25.88 15.59 28.40
CA ALA A 773 25.46 14.69 27.32
C ALA A 773 25.78 13.22 27.64
N ALA A 774 24.91 12.30 27.23
CA ALA A 774 25.03 10.89 27.57
C ALA A 774 26.15 10.19 26.77
N GLN A 775 27.37 10.21 27.29
CA GLN A 775 28.50 9.42 26.79
C GLN A 775 28.31 7.93 27.13
N PHE A 776 27.48 7.24 26.34
CA PHE A 776 27.11 5.85 26.56
C PHE A 776 27.85 4.87 25.65
N THR A 777 28.24 3.74 26.22
CA THR A 777 28.81 2.57 25.52
C THR A 777 28.18 1.28 26.07
N LEU A 778 28.08 0.24 25.23
CA LEU A 778 27.63 -1.08 25.63
C LEU A 778 28.73 -1.79 26.44
N PRO A 779 28.43 -2.39 27.61
CA PRO A 779 29.26 -3.42 28.21
C PRO A 779 29.52 -4.56 27.21
N SER A 780 30.73 -5.10 27.20
CA SER A 780 31.14 -6.16 26.26
C SER A 780 30.20 -7.38 26.26
N GLN A 781 29.69 -7.74 27.43
CA GLN A 781 28.70 -8.80 27.60
C GLN A 781 27.36 -8.56 26.86
N TRP A 782 26.96 -7.31 26.60
CA TRP A 782 25.70 -6.98 25.94
C TRP A 782 25.80 -6.96 24.41
N ILE A 783 27.02 -7.01 23.84
CA ILE A 783 27.29 -6.98 22.39
C ILE A 783 27.96 -8.28 21.88
N ARG A 784 27.99 -9.34 22.70
CA ARG A 784 28.73 -10.60 22.47
C ARG A 784 28.11 -11.57 21.44
N SER A 785 26.99 -11.22 20.81
CA SER A 785 26.26 -12.08 19.85
C SER A 785 27.17 -12.59 18.72
N ARG A 786 27.29 -13.91 18.59
CA ARG A 786 28.12 -14.57 17.56
C ARG A 786 27.60 -14.37 16.13
N THR A 787 26.31 -14.09 15.97
CA THR A 787 25.67 -13.73 14.68
C THR A 787 25.52 -12.21 14.50
N GLY A 788 26.05 -11.41 15.44
CA GLY A 788 25.85 -9.97 15.49
C GLY A 788 24.37 -9.60 15.62
N GLY A 789 23.96 -8.57 14.90
CA GLY A 789 22.61 -8.02 14.99
C GLY A 789 22.49 -6.61 14.42
N VAL A 790 21.49 -5.87 14.88
CA VAL A 790 21.32 -4.42 14.63
C VAL A 790 21.49 -3.63 15.92
N VAL A 791 22.27 -2.55 15.88
CA VAL A 791 22.27 -1.50 16.91
C VAL A 791 21.68 -0.24 16.29
N MET A 792 20.67 0.33 16.94
CA MET A 792 19.97 1.52 16.49
C MET A 792 20.09 2.63 17.53
N GLU A 793 20.45 3.84 17.12
CA GLU A 793 20.39 5.04 17.96
C GLU A 793 19.35 6.02 17.42
N THR A 794 18.44 6.46 18.28
CA THR A 794 17.31 7.33 17.89
C THR A 794 17.64 8.83 17.92
N ALA A 795 18.79 9.20 18.50
CA ALA A 795 19.29 10.56 18.49
C ALA A 795 19.95 10.91 17.14
N TYR A 796 19.80 12.16 16.70
CA TYR A 796 20.37 12.66 15.44
C TYR A 796 21.07 14.03 15.55
N LYS A 797 21.15 14.63 16.73
CA LYS A 797 21.81 15.95 16.90
C LYS A 797 23.33 15.87 16.65
N THR A 798 23.93 14.74 17.04
CA THR A 798 25.25 14.28 16.58
C THR A 798 25.11 12.83 16.13
N LEU A 799 25.89 12.43 15.12
CA LEU A 799 25.99 11.05 14.63
C LEU A 799 27.30 10.37 15.08
N ASN A 800 28.21 11.17 15.65
CA ASN A 800 29.49 10.72 16.18
C ASN A 800 29.35 10.56 17.70
N THR A 801 28.79 9.43 18.13
CA THR A 801 28.55 9.09 19.54
C THR A 801 29.51 7.99 19.98
N PRO A 802 29.82 7.85 21.28
CA PRO A 802 30.67 6.75 21.75
C PRO A 802 30.07 5.37 21.43
N LEU A 803 28.74 5.26 21.30
CA LEU A 803 28.06 4.07 20.82
C LEU A 803 28.29 3.83 19.32
N SER A 804 28.20 4.86 18.47
CA SER A 804 28.44 4.69 17.03
C SER A 804 29.88 4.28 16.75
N GLN A 805 30.86 4.91 17.40
CA GLN A 805 32.27 4.52 17.36
C GLN A 805 32.46 3.06 17.78
N GLN A 806 31.98 2.68 18.97
CA GLN A 806 32.11 1.32 19.49
C GLN A 806 31.56 0.24 18.55
N VAL A 807 30.44 0.48 17.87
CA VAL A 807 29.84 -0.47 16.93
C VAL A 807 30.59 -0.52 15.59
N LEU A 808 31.12 0.62 15.12
CA LEU A 808 31.94 0.68 13.91
C LEU A 808 33.31 0.01 14.07
N ASP A 809 33.90 0.11 15.27
CA ASP A 809 35.18 -0.50 15.64
C ASP A 809 35.06 -2.00 16.00
N CYS A 810 33.85 -2.56 16.06
CA CYS A 810 33.64 -3.97 16.40
C CYS A 810 34.31 -4.91 15.37
N PRO A 811 35.22 -5.80 15.82
CA PRO A 811 35.87 -6.77 14.94
C PRO A 811 34.86 -7.60 14.14
N LYS A 812 35.20 -7.89 12.88
CA LYS A 812 34.38 -8.65 11.90
C LYS A 812 33.10 -7.96 11.41
N LYS A 813 32.77 -6.73 11.86
CA LYS A 813 31.60 -5.93 11.38
C LYS A 813 30.27 -6.70 11.33
N LEU A 814 30.03 -7.57 12.32
CA LEU A 814 28.82 -8.39 12.40
C LEU A 814 27.56 -7.60 12.80
N TRP A 815 27.74 -6.38 13.30
CA TRP A 815 26.67 -5.49 13.75
C TRP A 815 26.38 -4.42 12.70
N THR A 816 25.11 -4.28 12.32
CA THR A 816 24.64 -3.17 11.48
C THR A 816 24.26 -2.00 12.39
N TYR A 817 24.90 -0.85 12.22
CA TYR A 817 24.53 0.39 12.92
C TYR A 817 23.49 1.18 12.11
N MET A 818 22.47 1.70 12.79
CA MET A 818 21.43 2.59 12.27
C MET A 818 21.37 3.84 13.14
N ASP A 819 21.34 5.03 12.55
CA ASP A 819 21.30 6.29 13.32
C ASP A 819 19.98 7.06 13.19
N GLY A 820 19.89 8.21 13.86
CA GLY A 820 18.67 8.99 13.85
C GLY A 820 18.28 9.56 12.47
N LEU A 821 19.17 9.60 11.47
CA LEU A 821 18.81 9.95 10.09
C LEU A 821 18.27 8.76 9.30
N ASP A 822 18.56 7.52 9.70
CA ASP A 822 17.82 6.33 9.25
C ASP A 822 16.39 6.33 9.80
N PHE A 823 16.20 6.84 11.03
CA PHE A 823 14.95 6.81 11.79
C PHE A 823 13.95 7.92 11.44
N ILE A 824 14.41 9.17 11.38
CA ILE A 824 13.54 10.35 11.31
C ILE A 824 12.66 10.42 10.04
N PRO A 825 13.12 10.02 8.84
CA PRO A 825 12.26 9.96 7.66
C PRO A 825 11.09 9.00 7.85
N GLU A 826 11.34 7.78 8.32
CA GLU A 826 10.34 6.71 8.45
C GLU A 826 9.16 7.12 9.37
N GLN A 827 9.45 7.74 10.53
CA GLN A 827 8.39 8.24 11.43
C GLN A 827 7.70 9.51 10.88
N ALA A 828 8.34 10.23 9.95
CA ALA A 828 7.82 11.45 9.33
C ALA A 828 6.94 11.17 8.11
N PHE A 829 7.15 10.05 7.40
CA PHE A 829 6.27 9.62 6.32
C PHE A 829 4.86 9.38 6.87
N ALA A 830 4.74 8.65 7.99
CA ALA A 830 3.49 8.47 8.71
C ALA A 830 2.87 9.81 9.19
N GLN A 831 3.68 10.75 9.67
CA GLN A 831 3.19 12.10 10.03
C GLN A 831 2.64 12.86 8.82
N PHE A 832 3.32 12.81 7.68
CA PHE A 832 2.85 13.42 6.44
C PHE A 832 1.50 12.82 6.00
N GLU A 833 1.36 11.50 6.04
CA GLU A 833 0.09 10.82 5.74
C GLU A 833 -1.04 11.25 6.69
N LEU A 834 -0.78 11.24 8.02
CA LEU A 834 -1.75 11.68 9.05
C LEU A 834 -2.16 13.15 8.93
N PHE A 835 -1.26 14.05 8.53
CA PHE A 835 -1.59 15.48 8.40
C PHE A 835 -2.29 15.84 7.08
N THR A 836 -2.09 15.07 6.01
CA THR A 836 -2.50 15.47 4.64
C THR A 836 -3.52 14.53 3.96
N GLY A 837 -3.64 13.27 4.40
CA GLY A 837 -4.44 12.24 3.70
C GLY A 837 -3.81 11.72 2.39
N LYS A 838 -2.58 12.15 2.08
CA LYS A 838 -1.81 11.80 0.87
C LYS A 838 -0.57 11.00 1.21
N ARG A 839 -0.15 10.14 0.28
CA ARG A 839 1.11 9.37 0.37
C ARG A 839 2.32 10.30 0.50
N ALA A 840 3.24 9.95 1.40
CA ALA A 840 4.47 10.70 1.61
C ALA A 840 5.44 10.51 0.42
N PRO A 841 6.04 11.59 -0.15
CA PRO A 841 7.06 11.48 -1.18
C PRO A 841 8.40 11.07 -0.54
N GLN A 842 8.51 9.77 -0.19
CA GLN A 842 9.54 9.25 0.71
C GLN A 842 10.98 9.58 0.25
N ARG A 843 11.30 9.36 -1.04
CA ARG A 843 12.61 9.70 -1.62
C ARG A 843 12.97 11.16 -1.35
N VAL A 844 12.07 12.08 -1.72
CA VAL A 844 12.24 13.53 -1.58
C VAL A 844 12.47 13.93 -0.12
N MET A 845 11.68 13.37 0.80
CA MET A 845 11.82 13.62 2.24
C MET A 845 13.14 13.07 2.82
N ARG A 846 13.53 11.86 2.41
CA ARG A 846 14.77 11.18 2.84
C ARG A 846 16.02 11.91 2.31
N GLU A 847 16.01 12.35 1.06
CA GLU A 847 17.08 13.19 0.50
C GLU A 847 17.18 14.55 1.24
N GLU A 848 16.06 15.19 1.55
CA GLU A 848 16.07 16.49 2.24
C GLU A 848 16.56 16.38 3.68
N VAL A 849 16.26 15.30 4.41
CA VAL A 849 16.85 15.04 5.74
C VAL A 849 18.38 15.05 5.68
N LEU A 850 18.98 14.41 4.67
CA LEU A 850 20.44 14.43 4.48
C LEU A 850 20.96 15.82 4.10
N ARG A 851 20.26 16.56 3.22
CA ARG A 851 20.66 17.91 2.78
C ARG A 851 20.52 18.97 3.88
N ALA A 852 19.54 18.82 4.76
CA ALA A 852 19.20 19.80 5.80
C ALA A 852 19.89 19.55 7.15
N TRP A 853 20.41 18.34 7.40
CA TRP A 853 21.11 18.01 8.64
C TRP A 853 22.43 18.79 8.79
N ARG A 854 22.75 19.18 10.03
CA ARG A 854 23.99 19.88 10.42
C ARG A 854 24.55 19.26 11.70
N ASP A 855 25.86 19.32 11.87
CA ASP A 855 26.52 18.93 13.12
C ASP A 855 26.29 19.96 14.25
N GLU A 856 26.83 19.70 15.45
CA GLU A 856 26.66 20.59 16.61
C GLU A 856 27.39 21.93 16.45
N GLN A 857 28.26 22.06 15.46
CA GLN A 857 28.99 23.27 15.09
C GLN A 857 28.33 24.01 13.90
N GLY A 858 27.26 23.44 13.32
CA GLY A 858 26.51 24.01 12.19
C GLY A 858 27.05 23.66 10.79
N ASN A 859 28.06 22.79 10.68
CA ASN A 859 28.63 22.39 9.38
C ASN A 859 27.81 21.29 8.69
N THR A 860 28.17 20.98 7.44
CA THR A 860 27.57 19.90 6.66
C THR A 860 28.65 18.90 6.23
N ASP A 861 28.53 17.63 6.64
CA ASP A 861 29.38 16.57 6.10
C ASP A 861 28.93 16.20 4.67
N MET A 862 29.46 16.94 3.70
CA MET A 862 29.22 16.72 2.27
C MET A 862 29.70 15.35 1.77
N ALA A 863 30.61 14.67 2.48
CA ALA A 863 31.07 13.34 2.11
C ALA A 863 30.07 12.26 2.57
N MET A 864 29.57 12.34 3.81
CA MET A 864 28.46 11.51 4.31
C MET A 864 27.20 11.73 3.47
N VAL A 865 26.82 12.97 3.19
CA VAL A 865 25.62 13.29 2.38
C VAL A 865 25.74 12.71 0.98
N ARG A 866 26.86 12.92 0.26
CA ARG A 866 27.08 12.31 -1.06
C ARG A 866 27.06 10.77 -1.02
N ARG A 867 27.64 10.17 0.03
CA ARG A 867 27.67 8.71 0.21
C ARG A 867 26.27 8.13 0.46
N ARG A 868 25.47 8.77 1.31
CA ARG A 868 24.10 8.32 1.62
C ARG A 868 23.12 8.60 0.48
N LEU A 869 23.21 9.74 -0.20
CA LEU A 869 22.40 10.03 -1.39
C LEU A 869 22.60 8.98 -2.50
N LYS A 870 23.85 8.59 -2.80
CA LYS A 870 24.15 7.50 -3.74
C LYS A 870 23.60 6.13 -3.31
N ALA A 871 23.32 5.94 -2.03
CA ALA A 871 22.77 4.71 -1.47
C ALA A 871 21.24 4.76 -1.27
N ILE A 872 20.54 5.85 -1.62
CA ILE A 872 19.08 5.93 -1.50
C ILE A 872 18.39 4.99 -2.50
N ASP A 873 18.92 4.87 -3.71
CA ASP A 873 18.46 3.88 -4.71
C ASP A 873 18.67 2.42 -4.25
N ASP A 874 19.50 2.23 -3.20
CA ASP A 874 19.74 0.96 -2.53
C ASP A 874 18.95 0.77 -1.22
N GLN A 875 18.20 1.77 -0.75
CA GLN A 875 17.29 1.67 0.39
C GLN A 875 15.89 1.20 -0.04
N GLU A 876 15.14 0.65 0.90
CA GLU A 876 13.75 0.25 0.65
C GLU A 876 12.85 1.51 0.45
N PRO A 877 11.88 1.46 -0.49
CA PRO A 877 10.71 2.34 -0.47
C PRO A 877 9.75 1.99 0.67
#